data_AF-A0A2K8V894-F1
#
_entry.id   AF-A0A2K8V894-F1
#
_cell.length_a   1.000
_cell.length_b   1.000
_cell.length_c   1.000
_cell.angle_alpha   90.00
_cell.angle_beta   90.00
_cell.angle_gamma   90.00
#
_symmetry.space_group_name_H-M   'P 1'
#
loop_
_entity.id
_entity.type
_entity.pdbx_description
1 polymer ?
#
loop_
_entity_poly.entity_id
_entity_poly.type
_entity_poly.pdbx_seq_one_letter_code
_entity_poly.pdbx_strand_id
1 'polypeptide(L)'
;MGYSQLTGSNGSPIGGGSTSSQGNFLPEVVPPSPEAAALSRFTEVPVSHYTGMANVSIPIHTISVKGIQIPISLSYHGRGVKVSETAPRTGMGWSLTYGGDISRQIRGKADESGYLGNASDFMSVPLSEDARANFFSRETQITDYDYYPDQFTFSGGGTSGKFVFDYETLEPVVQSFGDVKIISEREVINRIKKRIIGFKVIDASGNTFYYGISKDRQREARDYQRSSIGESIYYNGNVVRDGHGSGEQNFSSWKLMDIETAYGEMISYHYEVESIQRYDKSYDKHSPYPASTTNLGDMTNILTMSSKINRIDETVYQLSRITYNQGSIVFTKETNLREDYEGHALDKITVYDQNNRKIKAFDLNYTYTTSTDYSNVLSHITNLNLFGKSLKRMFLTSIDEEGSSEAKLPPYEFTYNSTVLPSRFSTRQDYWGYYNGAERNGPFLRMFEYGTFKPDRRVHLENSKAGILEQIKYPTGGITKFTYEHNTGASPSFINEVVTPDINPESEVGVKIELTKSDFIDSSTGTYKVLNYDIPAGVTATYKLECFHVREANGDPNIPDCIFQVLKDGYEMEIGREVSFSTCRGGGTVSFKPLVPRHPNVPVDLHLNPDYDFKLTITYDQPIPMLYSGGKRIKKIEYITEHDTRIKEFDYNRGGNTSGVVIGLPSYLLIDKYKNNSACTNFIIAYFDQTSAFSSYQANTIGYSFVTEFNGTKDINEGKTEYYFTNLPDGGGDYYEFPYHPPTDNEWLRGKNVNTLTYSNVPSRGYVLEKEVITNYLYGDHFYGFDLVGGTFTYPDFKFNPPAEYLGWTEEKSSLGKVGVNESRTLFKLPLFMRKRPVNPLDRYTSGLRVYYLTGGTVDLYSTTERNYFDGKVLESETKYFYDYPRHYQLKRTEMTDSRGDVYKTENGYNSSLMAQNRMQPVTSTSYKNGTKLGVQHSEYGPFNGVLLPSVIQTSKGNQALVEDRAIFHDYDYGNPKVVSKKDGSMIYYVWGYNKTQPIAKIEGLQMTSVYQPDKKRYYVSYNFTPEQNQAIVNAINASNNDTNEAKENTLRSYLTALRNAFAASQVTTFTYDPLVGVTSITDPRGEVMYYEYDEFNRLKFVKNTEEEILKEHTYNYKN
;
A
#
# COMPACT_ATOMS: atom_id res chain seq x y z
N MET A 1 5.72 -12.49 15.81
CA MET A 1 4.65 -13.49 15.78
C MET A 1 3.45 -12.85 15.12
N GLY A 2 3.35 -12.93 13.79
CA GLY A 2 2.10 -12.68 13.09
C GLY A 2 1.34 -13.98 13.06
N TYR A 3 0.08 -13.99 13.48
CA TYR A 3 -0.82 -15.09 13.20
C TYR A 3 -1.02 -15.18 11.68
N SER A 4 -0.21 -15.99 10.97
CA SER A 4 -0.53 -16.33 9.58
C SER A 4 -1.54 -17.48 9.61
N GLN A 5 -2.79 -17.15 9.33
CA GLN A 5 -3.76 -18.15 8.91
C GLN A 5 -3.30 -18.70 7.56
N LEU A 6 -2.77 -19.93 7.56
CA LEU A 6 -2.68 -20.74 6.35
C LEU A 6 -3.90 -21.66 6.36
N THR A 7 -4.82 -21.37 5.43
CA THR A 7 -5.96 -22.19 5.07
C THR A 7 -5.46 -23.51 4.46
N GLY A 8 -5.84 -24.63 5.06
CA GLY A 8 -5.69 -25.98 4.49
C GLY A 8 -6.97 -26.77 4.73
N SER A 9 -7.63 -27.14 3.62
CA SER A 9 -8.89 -27.86 3.53
C SER A 9 -8.79 -29.34 3.94
N ASN A 10 -9.94 -29.86 4.38
CA ASN A 10 -10.37 -31.27 4.50
C ASN A 10 -10.08 -32.03 5.81
N GLY A 11 -11.13 -32.09 6.66
CA GLY A 11 -11.33 -33.07 7.72
C GLY A 11 -12.57 -32.71 8.56
N SER A 12 -13.63 -33.53 8.50
CA SER A 12 -14.94 -33.34 9.15
C SER A 12 -14.91 -32.85 10.62
N PRO A 13 -15.91 -32.05 11.05
CA PRO A 13 -15.95 -31.46 12.39
C PRO A 13 -16.71 -32.35 13.37
N ILE A 14 -16.01 -33.20 14.13
CA ILE A 14 -16.54 -33.77 15.38
C ILE A 14 -15.43 -33.82 16.42
N GLY A 15 -15.52 -32.96 17.44
CA GLY A 15 -14.64 -32.98 18.60
C GLY A 15 -14.18 -31.61 19.05
N GLY A 16 -15.04 -30.90 19.79
CA GLY A 16 -14.67 -29.68 20.52
C GLY A 16 -13.70 -29.99 21.66
N GLY A 17 -12.44 -30.21 21.34
CA GLY A 17 -11.32 -29.96 22.23
C GLY A 17 -10.80 -28.57 21.92
N SER A 18 -10.91 -27.65 22.87
CA SER A 18 -10.07 -26.45 22.84
C SER A 18 -8.61 -26.92 22.79
N THR A 19 -7.97 -26.86 21.63
CA THR A 19 -6.52 -26.79 21.57
C THR A 19 -6.16 -25.43 22.15
N SER A 20 -6.11 -25.35 23.48
CA SER A 20 -5.18 -24.44 24.12
C SER A 20 -3.85 -24.68 23.42
N SER A 21 -3.27 -23.67 22.78
CA SER A 21 -1.84 -23.71 22.49
C SER A 21 -1.17 -23.89 23.84
N GLN A 22 -0.89 -25.12 24.24
CA GLN A 22 0.10 -25.39 25.27
C GLN A 22 1.41 -24.99 24.62
N GLY A 23 1.69 -23.68 24.62
CA GLY A 23 2.98 -23.18 24.22
C GLY A 23 3.99 -23.88 25.12
N ASN A 24 4.97 -24.56 24.52
CA ASN A 24 6.11 -25.00 25.29
C ASN A 24 6.81 -23.73 25.79
N PHE A 25 6.60 -23.44 27.08
CA PHE A 25 7.16 -22.27 27.77
C PHE A 25 8.64 -22.44 28.14
N LEU A 26 9.20 -23.62 27.81
CA LEU A 26 10.59 -23.99 28.02
C LEU A 26 11.35 -23.85 26.69
N PRO A 27 12.62 -23.40 26.70
CA PRO A 27 13.48 -23.50 25.53
C PRO A 27 13.54 -24.95 25.05
N GLU A 28 12.92 -25.21 23.91
CA GLU A 28 12.92 -26.51 23.25
C GLU A 28 13.72 -26.38 21.96
N VAL A 29 14.73 -27.23 21.82
CA VAL A 29 15.60 -27.27 20.66
C VAL A 29 15.03 -28.33 19.74
N VAL A 30 14.17 -27.91 18.81
CA VAL A 30 13.61 -28.80 17.77
C VAL A 30 14.33 -28.48 16.47
N PRO A 31 14.92 -29.48 15.78
CA PRO A 31 15.49 -29.25 14.45
C PRO A 31 14.37 -28.76 13.51
N PRO A 32 14.65 -27.77 12.63
CA PRO A 32 13.64 -27.29 11.69
C PRO A 32 13.16 -28.45 10.81
N SER A 33 11.83 -28.63 10.67
CA SER A 33 11.30 -29.70 9.83
C SER A 33 11.55 -29.39 8.34
N PRO A 34 12.21 -30.28 7.58
CA PRO A 34 12.55 -30.02 6.18
C PRO A 34 11.32 -29.84 5.28
N GLU A 35 10.20 -30.48 5.61
CA GLU A 35 8.97 -30.38 4.82
C GLU A 35 8.44 -28.93 4.77
N ALA A 36 8.61 -28.10 5.81
CA ALA A 36 8.10 -26.73 5.82
C ALA A 36 8.94 -25.76 4.97
N ALA A 37 10.25 -26.01 4.85
CA ALA A 37 11.19 -25.16 4.12
C ALA A 37 11.19 -25.41 2.61
N ALA A 38 10.93 -26.65 2.17
CA ALA A 38 10.88 -27.01 0.76
C ALA A 38 9.51 -26.74 0.11
N LEU A 39 8.39 -26.96 0.83
CA LEU A 39 7.04 -26.73 0.31
C LEU A 39 6.71 -25.24 0.12
N SER A 40 7.38 -24.36 0.86
CA SER A 40 7.16 -22.90 0.82
C SER A 40 7.65 -22.21 -0.47
N ARG A 41 8.43 -22.90 -1.32
CA ARG A 41 8.96 -22.30 -2.57
C ARG A 41 7.93 -22.24 -3.71
N PHE A 42 6.74 -22.84 -3.52
CA PHE A 42 5.58 -22.76 -4.41
C PHE A 42 4.33 -22.23 -3.69
N THR A 43 4.48 -21.20 -2.86
CA THR A 43 3.29 -20.49 -2.35
C THR A 43 2.62 -19.77 -3.51
N GLU A 44 1.31 -19.95 -3.65
CA GLU A 44 0.49 -19.15 -4.56
C GLU A 44 0.79 -17.66 -4.32
N VAL A 45 1.13 -16.94 -5.38
CA VAL A 45 1.36 -15.49 -5.32
C VAL A 45 0.07 -14.81 -4.85
N PRO A 46 0.05 -14.18 -3.66
CA PRO A 46 -1.16 -13.54 -3.15
C PRO A 46 -1.57 -12.35 -4.03
N VAL A 47 -2.87 -12.13 -4.20
CA VAL A 47 -3.40 -10.95 -4.89
C VAL A 47 -4.16 -10.10 -3.88
N SER A 48 -3.88 -8.79 -3.88
CA SER A 48 -4.74 -7.83 -3.19
C SER A 48 -6.02 -7.66 -4.00
N HIS A 49 -7.10 -8.36 -3.66
CA HIS A 49 -8.35 -8.29 -4.42
C HIS A 49 -8.90 -6.87 -4.53
N TYR A 50 -8.73 -6.04 -3.48
CA TYR A 50 -9.17 -4.65 -3.52
C TYR A 50 -8.48 -3.81 -4.61
N THR A 51 -7.21 -4.07 -4.93
CA THR A 51 -6.45 -3.30 -5.94
C THR A 51 -6.15 -4.09 -7.22
N GLY A 52 -6.36 -5.41 -7.20
CA GLY A 52 -5.98 -6.34 -8.26
C GLY A 52 -4.46 -6.53 -8.42
N MET A 53 -3.64 -6.15 -7.45
CA MET A 53 -2.18 -6.26 -7.52
C MET A 53 -1.67 -7.62 -7.02
N ALA A 54 -0.78 -8.28 -7.77
CA ALA A 54 -0.03 -9.44 -7.29
C ALA A 54 1.09 -9.02 -6.32
N ASN A 55 1.22 -9.73 -5.20
CA ASN A 55 2.27 -9.56 -4.21
C ASN A 55 3.40 -10.57 -4.46
N VAL A 56 4.29 -10.23 -5.40
CA VAL A 56 5.47 -11.04 -5.72
C VAL A 56 6.60 -10.67 -4.76
N SER A 57 7.15 -11.65 -4.07
CA SER A 57 8.26 -11.45 -3.12
C SER A 57 9.27 -12.60 -3.19
N ILE A 58 10.56 -12.26 -3.31
CA ILE A 58 11.68 -13.19 -3.23
C ILE A 58 12.33 -13.05 -1.84
N PRO A 59 12.13 -14.01 -0.92
CA PRO A 59 12.71 -13.95 0.42
C PRO A 59 14.22 -14.17 0.37
N ILE A 60 14.98 -13.32 1.08
CA ILE A 60 16.44 -13.39 1.17
C ILE A 60 16.88 -13.98 2.51
N HIS A 61 16.46 -13.33 3.61
CA HIS A 61 16.79 -13.74 4.99
C HIS A 61 15.76 -13.16 5.96
N THR A 62 15.62 -13.72 7.16
CA THR A 62 14.84 -13.08 8.23
C THR A 62 15.73 -12.90 9.46
N ILE A 63 15.94 -11.66 9.87
CA ILE A 63 16.63 -11.36 11.12
C ILE A 63 15.67 -11.70 12.26
N SER A 64 16.07 -12.60 13.14
CA SER A 64 15.26 -13.04 14.28
C SER A 64 16.01 -12.77 15.58
N VAL A 65 15.59 -11.72 16.29
CA VAL A 65 16.11 -11.36 17.62
C VAL A 65 14.96 -11.36 18.62
N LYS A 66 15.24 -11.40 19.93
CA LYS A 66 14.17 -11.41 20.94
C LYS A 66 13.28 -10.19 20.80
N GLY A 67 11.98 -10.44 20.60
CA GLY A 67 10.95 -9.41 20.52
C GLY A 67 10.61 -8.93 19.10
N ILE A 68 11.40 -9.26 18.07
CA ILE A 68 11.12 -8.80 16.71
C ILE A 68 11.72 -9.71 15.62
N GLN A 69 11.02 -9.83 14.51
CA GLN A 69 11.52 -10.47 13.29
C GLN A 69 11.46 -9.47 12.14
N ILE A 70 12.56 -9.33 11.40
CA ILE A 70 12.66 -8.43 10.26
C ILE A 70 12.94 -9.26 8.99
N PRO A 71 11.93 -9.47 8.12
CA PRO A 71 12.16 -10.12 6.84
C PRO A 71 12.95 -9.18 5.91
N ILE A 72 13.95 -9.75 5.25
CA ILE A 72 14.70 -9.16 4.15
C ILE A 72 14.24 -9.85 2.87
N SER A 73 13.67 -9.10 1.94
CA SER A 73 13.14 -9.63 0.68
C SER A 73 13.21 -8.60 -0.44
N LEU A 74 13.16 -9.08 -1.68
CA LEU A 74 12.89 -8.25 -2.86
C LEU A 74 11.40 -8.40 -3.20
N SER A 75 10.69 -7.29 -3.32
CA SER A 75 9.25 -7.27 -3.63
C SER A 75 9.00 -6.57 -4.97
N TYR A 76 8.17 -7.13 -5.82
CA TYR A 76 7.82 -6.57 -7.12
C TYR A 76 6.41 -5.96 -7.11
N HIS A 77 6.28 -4.74 -7.64
CA HIS A 77 5.02 -3.98 -7.71
C HIS A 77 4.46 -3.99 -9.14
N GLY A 78 3.46 -4.84 -9.39
CA GLY A 78 2.88 -5.09 -10.73
C GLY A 78 1.93 -4.02 -11.29
N ARG A 79 2.11 -2.73 -10.98
CA ARG A 79 1.24 -1.64 -11.48
C ARG A 79 1.56 -1.15 -12.90
N GLY A 80 2.53 -1.77 -13.58
CA GLY A 80 3.13 -1.26 -14.81
C GLY A 80 4.15 -0.15 -14.56
N VAL A 81 4.89 0.23 -15.60
CA VAL A 81 6.01 1.20 -15.52
C VAL A 81 5.61 2.54 -16.14
N LYS A 82 5.76 3.65 -15.40
CA LYS A 82 5.50 4.99 -15.96
C LYS A 82 6.67 5.45 -16.83
N VAL A 83 6.40 6.32 -17.82
CA VAL A 83 7.44 6.79 -18.75
C VAL A 83 8.57 7.52 -18.02
N SER A 84 8.24 8.38 -17.05
CA SER A 84 9.20 9.14 -16.25
C SER A 84 9.86 8.35 -15.11
N GLU A 85 9.45 7.09 -14.89
CA GLU A 85 9.92 6.28 -13.77
C GLU A 85 11.40 5.93 -13.91
N THR A 86 12.13 6.07 -12.80
CA THR A 86 13.53 5.67 -12.70
C THR A 86 13.62 4.44 -11.82
N ALA A 87 14.28 3.39 -12.31
CA ALA A 87 14.42 2.16 -11.55
C ALA A 87 15.23 2.40 -10.26
N PRO A 88 14.81 1.82 -9.12
CA PRO A 88 15.68 1.73 -7.95
C PRO A 88 16.91 0.87 -8.27
N ARG A 89 17.88 0.82 -7.34
CA ARG A 89 19.11 0.03 -7.51
C ARG A 89 18.89 -1.48 -7.66
N THR A 90 17.67 -1.96 -7.37
CA THR A 90 17.22 -3.35 -7.52
C THR A 90 16.53 -3.63 -8.86
N GLY A 91 16.44 -2.66 -9.77
CA GLY A 91 15.79 -2.81 -11.07
C GLY A 91 14.32 -2.39 -11.09
N MET A 92 13.77 -2.22 -12.30
CA MET A 92 12.43 -1.67 -12.50
C MET A 92 11.34 -2.52 -11.82
N GLY A 93 10.46 -1.87 -11.06
CA GLY A 93 9.36 -2.50 -10.33
C GLY A 93 9.76 -3.27 -9.06
N TRP A 94 11.05 -3.50 -8.80
CA TRP A 94 11.54 -4.22 -7.62
C TRP A 94 11.98 -3.27 -6.50
N SER A 95 11.63 -3.57 -5.25
CA SER A 95 12.10 -2.84 -4.07
C SER A 95 12.70 -3.79 -3.03
N LEU A 96 13.79 -3.38 -2.39
CA LEU A 96 14.36 -4.10 -1.24
C LEU A 96 13.61 -3.74 0.05
N THR A 97 13.08 -4.75 0.72
CA THR A 97 12.43 -4.64 2.04
C THR A 97 13.43 -5.04 3.12
N TYR A 98 13.71 -4.15 4.09
CA TYR A 98 14.71 -4.43 5.15
C TYR A 98 14.44 -3.80 6.52
N GLY A 99 13.29 -3.14 6.70
CA GLY A 99 12.96 -2.42 7.94
C GLY A 99 12.48 -0.99 7.73
N GLY A 100 12.66 -0.40 6.56
CA GLY A 100 12.00 0.85 6.17
C GLY A 100 12.74 2.14 6.54
N ASP A 101 12.05 3.27 6.33
CA ASP A 101 12.52 4.63 6.57
C ASP A 101 11.35 5.54 6.99
N ILE A 102 11.70 6.78 7.38
CA ILE A 102 10.74 7.88 7.38
C ILE A 102 11.04 8.77 6.19
N SER A 103 10.02 9.03 5.38
CA SER A 103 10.08 9.91 4.21
C SER A 103 9.01 10.98 4.28
N ARG A 104 9.20 12.05 3.52
CA ARG A 104 8.35 13.23 3.54
C ARG A 104 8.00 13.70 2.13
N GLN A 105 6.74 14.04 1.94
CA GLN A 105 6.27 14.84 0.81
C GLN A 105 6.08 16.29 1.29
N ILE A 106 6.85 17.21 0.71
CA ILE A 106 6.72 18.64 1.01
C ILE A 106 5.48 19.21 0.29
N ARG A 107 4.59 19.88 1.01
CA ARG A 107 3.37 20.51 0.49
C ARG A 107 3.43 22.02 0.73
N GLY A 108 4.05 22.75 -0.20
CA GLY A 108 4.32 24.17 0.01
C GLY A 108 5.75 24.36 0.51
N LYS A 109 5.93 24.71 1.79
CA LYS A 109 7.26 24.79 2.41
C LYS A 109 7.48 23.62 3.37
N ALA A 110 8.75 23.41 3.75
CA ALA A 110 9.06 22.39 4.74
C ALA A 110 8.67 22.88 6.16
N ASP A 111 7.85 22.10 6.87
CA ASP A 111 7.50 22.19 8.31
C ASP A 111 8.67 22.16 9.33
N GLU A 112 9.89 22.53 8.94
CA GLU A 112 11.02 22.62 9.88
C GLU A 112 10.74 23.61 11.01
N SER A 113 10.06 24.72 10.72
CA SER A 113 9.60 25.68 11.73
C SER A 113 8.08 25.64 11.97
N GLY A 114 7.41 24.60 11.45
CA GLY A 114 5.95 24.53 11.32
C GLY A 114 5.42 25.27 10.08
N TYR A 115 4.11 25.20 9.90
CA TYR A 115 3.34 25.86 8.84
C TYR A 115 2.45 26.97 9.45
N LEU A 116 1.81 27.80 8.62
CA LEU A 116 0.89 28.88 9.02
C LEU A 116 1.52 30.03 9.83
N GLY A 117 2.85 30.19 9.81
CA GLY A 117 3.57 31.38 10.29
C GLY A 117 3.55 31.66 11.82
N ASN A 118 2.50 31.29 12.56
CA ASN A 118 2.36 31.29 14.02
C ASN A 118 0.99 30.69 14.45
N ALA A 119 0.98 29.65 15.28
CA ALA A 119 -0.23 28.99 15.78
C ALA A 119 -1.20 29.90 16.56
N SER A 120 -0.68 30.85 17.33
CA SER A 120 -1.50 31.74 18.17
C SER A 120 -2.34 32.71 17.32
N ASP A 121 -1.76 33.21 16.24
CA ASP A 121 -2.44 34.04 15.25
C ASP A 121 -3.52 33.23 14.51
N PHE A 122 -3.16 32.02 14.07
CA PHE A 122 -4.06 31.09 13.40
C PHE A 122 -5.32 30.79 14.24
N MET A 123 -5.15 30.47 15.52
CA MET A 123 -6.27 30.15 16.42
C MET A 123 -7.17 31.34 16.74
N SER A 124 -6.68 32.57 16.56
CA SER A 124 -7.47 33.78 16.78
C SER A 124 -8.34 34.18 15.58
N VAL A 125 -8.03 33.71 14.37
CA VAL A 125 -8.74 34.07 13.12
C VAL A 125 -10.26 33.88 13.22
N PRO A 126 -10.80 32.77 13.76
CA PRO A 126 -12.24 32.59 13.86
C PRO A 126 -12.90 33.44 14.95
N LEU A 127 -12.13 34.02 15.87
CA LEU A 127 -12.66 34.64 17.09
C LEU A 127 -13.14 36.08 16.91
N SER A 128 -12.64 36.84 15.93
CA SER A 128 -13.05 38.24 15.69
C SER A 128 -12.75 38.71 14.26
N GLU A 129 -13.38 39.81 13.85
CA GLU A 129 -13.08 40.48 12.58
C GLU A 129 -11.63 41.02 12.55
N ASP A 130 -11.17 41.61 13.66
CA ASP A 130 -9.83 42.19 13.77
C ASP A 130 -8.72 41.15 13.62
N ALA A 131 -8.90 39.96 14.20
CA ALA A 131 -7.94 38.86 14.06
C ALA A 131 -7.81 38.41 12.59
N ARG A 132 -8.94 38.32 11.86
CA ARG A 132 -8.96 38.07 10.40
C ARG A 132 -8.21 39.15 9.63
N ALA A 133 -8.52 40.42 9.89
CA ALA A 133 -7.88 41.54 9.21
C ALA A 133 -6.36 41.53 9.39
N ASN A 134 -5.88 41.30 10.63
CA ASN A 134 -4.47 41.21 10.95
C ASN A 134 -3.78 40.00 10.28
N PHE A 135 -4.41 38.82 10.33
CA PHE A 135 -3.90 37.63 9.66
C PHE A 135 -3.77 37.84 8.15
N PHE A 136 -4.85 38.31 7.48
CA PHE A 136 -4.86 38.47 6.02
C PHE A 136 -3.96 39.63 5.55
N SER A 137 -3.74 40.66 6.35
CA SER A 137 -2.75 41.70 6.05
C SER A 137 -1.33 41.12 6.02
N ARG A 138 -0.98 40.24 6.96
CA ARG A 138 0.34 39.58 6.99
C ARG A 138 0.51 38.59 5.85
N GLU A 139 -0.52 37.80 5.54
CA GLU A 139 -0.55 36.93 4.36
C GLU A 139 -0.12 37.72 3.10
N THR A 140 -0.71 38.90 2.86
CA THR A 140 -0.40 39.69 1.66
C THR A 140 1.03 40.25 1.60
N GLN A 141 1.74 40.29 2.74
CA GLN A 141 3.12 40.76 2.82
C GLN A 141 4.16 39.64 2.66
N ILE A 142 3.73 38.37 2.73
CA ILE A 142 4.61 37.19 2.62
C ILE A 142 4.34 36.52 1.27
N THR A 143 5.31 36.57 0.36
CA THR A 143 5.16 36.06 -1.02
C THR A 143 4.99 34.55 -1.13
N ASP A 144 5.35 33.78 -0.09
CA ASP A 144 5.26 32.33 -0.04
C ASP A 144 4.75 31.84 1.34
N TYR A 145 3.51 32.17 1.69
CA TYR A 145 2.92 31.71 2.95
C TYR A 145 2.59 30.21 2.89
N ASP A 146 2.90 29.47 3.96
CA ASP A 146 2.72 28.01 3.99
C ASP A 146 1.41 27.64 4.69
N TYR A 147 0.49 27.01 3.95
CA TYR A 147 -0.87 26.70 4.42
C TYR A 147 -1.08 25.23 4.78
N TYR A 148 -0.15 24.36 4.37
CA TYR A 148 -0.40 22.93 4.34
C TYR A 148 0.66 22.23 5.17
N PRO A 149 0.26 21.27 6.02
CA PRO A 149 1.25 20.41 6.65
C PRO A 149 1.86 19.48 5.60
N ASP A 150 3.13 19.18 5.80
CA ASP A 150 3.82 18.14 5.07
C ASP A 150 3.33 16.75 5.48
N GLN A 151 3.26 15.87 4.49
CA GLN A 151 2.87 14.49 4.72
C GLN A 151 4.11 13.64 4.97
N PHE A 152 4.21 13.05 6.16
CA PHE A 152 5.24 12.08 6.48
C PHE A 152 4.70 10.66 6.35
N THR A 153 5.55 9.74 5.92
CA THR A 153 5.34 8.30 5.87
C THR A 153 6.43 7.61 6.68
N PHE A 154 6.08 6.62 7.49
CA PHE A 154 7.06 5.81 8.23
C PHE A 154 6.81 4.31 8.01
N SER A 155 7.88 3.53 8.09
CA SER A 155 7.83 2.06 8.11
C SER A 155 8.95 1.49 8.99
N GLY A 156 8.64 0.45 9.77
CA GLY A 156 9.51 -0.14 10.79
C GLY A 156 8.92 -1.38 11.47
N GLY A 157 9.59 -2.53 11.39
CA GLY A 157 9.25 -3.69 12.23
C GLY A 157 7.85 -4.27 12.07
N GLY A 158 7.26 -4.14 10.87
CA GLY A 158 5.86 -4.50 10.60
C GLY A 158 4.85 -3.41 10.92
N THR A 159 5.29 -2.25 11.41
CA THR A 159 4.48 -1.05 11.61
C THR A 159 4.72 -0.07 10.46
N SER A 160 3.68 0.56 9.95
CA SER A 160 3.79 1.66 9.00
C SER A 160 2.61 2.62 9.16
N GLY A 161 2.75 3.83 8.63
CA GLY A 161 1.66 4.79 8.65
C GLY A 161 2.04 6.15 8.09
N LYS A 162 1.05 7.03 8.09
CA LYS A 162 1.16 8.43 7.67
C LYS A 162 0.93 9.34 8.87
N PHE A 163 1.67 10.44 8.96
CA PHE A 163 1.43 11.47 9.97
C PHE A 163 1.71 12.87 9.42
N VAL A 164 1.15 13.86 10.10
CA VAL A 164 1.40 15.29 9.90
C VAL A 164 1.80 15.91 11.24
N PHE A 165 2.30 17.13 11.27
CA PHE A 165 2.52 17.86 12.52
C PHE A 165 1.28 18.69 12.89
N ASP A 166 0.91 18.70 14.17
CA ASP A 166 -0.06 19.66 14.70
C ASP A 166 0.57 21.08 14.69
N TYR A 167 -0.15 22.08 14.18
CA TYR A 167 0.38 23.43 14.04
C TYR A 167 0.64 24.14 15.38
N GLU A 168 -0.01 23.73 16.49
CA GLU A 168 0.21 24.32 17.83
C GLU A 168 1.35 23.62 18.57
N THR A 169 1.32 22.29 18.66
CA THR A 169 2.26 21.54 19.51
C THR A 169 3.55 21.16 18.78
N LEU A 170 3.51 21.15 17.43
CA LEU A 170 4.54 20.56 16.57
C LEU A 170 4.82 19.09 16.91
N GLU A 171 3.83 18.38 17.44
CA GLU A 171 3.89 16.94 17.68
C GLU A 171 3.28 16.17 16.50
N PRO A 172 3.80 14.96 16.19
CA PRO A 172 3.23 14.11 15.15
C PRO A 172 1.80 13.65 15.48
N VAL A 173 0.89 13.75 14.51
CA VAL A 173 -0.46 13.22 14.55
C VAL A 173 -0.62 12.16 13.46
N VAL A 174 -0.79 10.90 13.88
CA VAL A 174 -0.86 9.73 12.98
C VAL A 174 -2.26 9.59 12.40
N GLN A 175 -2.37 9.30 11.10
CA GLN A 175 -3.65 9.22 10.41
C GLN A 175 -4.45 7.95 10.72
N SER A 176 -3.77 6.82 10.86
CA SER A 176 -4.35 5.55 11.30
C SER A 176 -3.83 5.23 12.70
N PHE A 177 -4.67 5.38 13.70
CA PHE A 177 -4.29 5.22 15.10
C PHE A 177 -3.98 3.76 15.47
N GLY A 178 -3.00 3.63 16.37
CA GLY A 178 -2.57 2.43 17.06
C GLY A 178 -1.64 2.84 18.20
N ASP A 179 -1.15 1.90 19.02
CA ASP A 179 -0.21 2.21 20.10
C ASP A 179 1.23 2.37 19.58
N VAL A 180 1.38 3.23 18.57
CA VAL A 180 2.66 3.65 18.00
C VAL A 180 2.96 5.05 18.51
N LYS A 181 4.13 5.24 19.10
CA LYS A 181 4.58 6.55 19.56
C LYS A 181 5.66 7.08 18.63
N ILE A 182 5.45 8.27 18.07
CA ILE A 182 6.42 8.96 17.23
C ILE A 182 6.97 10.16 17.98
N ILE A 183 8.29 10.25 18.07
CA ILE A 183 9.02 11.36 18.70
C ILE A 183 9.95 11.95 17.64
N SER A 184 9.79 13.23 17.33
CA SER A 184 10.71 13.94 16.45
C SER A 184 11.86 14.56 17.25
N GLU A 185 13.08 14.44 16.73
CA GLU A 185 14.26 15.12 17.25
C GLU A 185 14.56 16.33 16.35
N ARG A 186 14.64 17.51 16.94
CA ARG A 186 14.91 18.77 16.23
C ARG A 186 16.16 19.44 16.76
N GLU A 187 16.88 20.10 15.87
CA GLU A 187 17.95 21.02 16.23
C GLU A 187 17.37 22.23 16.99
N VAL A 188 18.02 22.64 18.08
CA VAL A 188 17.62 23.80 18.88
C VAL A 188 18.73 24.84 18.85
N ILE A 189 18.46 25.97 18.18
CA ILE A 189 19.37 27.12 18.13
C ILE A 189 18.66 28.28 18.83
N ASN A 190 19.31 28.89 19.83
CA ASN A 190 18.75 30.02 20.60
C ASN A 190 17.33 29.76 21.15
N ARG A 191 17.06 28.53 21.63
CA ARG A 191 15.76 28.05 22.14
C ARG A 191 14.64 27.94 21.09
N ILE A 192 14.97 28.07 19.80
CA ILE A 192 14.02 27.90 18.70
C ILE A 192 14.27 26.54 18.06
N LYS A 193 13.23 25.70 17.99
CA LYS A 193 13.26 24.45 17.22
C LYS A 193 13.40 24.80 15.74
N LYS A 194 14.42 24.26 15.09
CA LYS A 194 14.64 24.36 13.65
C LYS A 194 14.46 22.98 13.03
N ARG A 195 15.50 22.48 12.37
CA ARG A 195 15.43 21.32 11.49
C ARG A 195 15.18 20.02 12.24
N ILE A 196 14.36 19.14 11.67
CA ILE A 196 14.15 17.77 12.11
C ILE A 196 15.37 16.95 11.72
N ILE A 197 16.11 16.44 12.70
CA ILE A 197 17.38 15.73 12.50
C ILE A 197 17.25 14.22 12.69
N GLY A 198 16.16 13.76 13.29
CA GLY A 198 15.90 12.34 13.50
C GLY A 198 14.53 12.07 14.09
N PHE A 199 14.20 10.78 14.19
CA PHE A 199 12.96 10.32 14.81
C PHE A 199 13.20 9.08 15.66
N LYS A 200 12.33 8.89 16.66
CA LYS A 200 12.14 7.62 17.34
C LYS A 200 10.70 7.16 17.16
N VAL A 201 10.52 5.94 16.69
CA VAL A 201 9.20 5.29 16.63
C VAL A 201 9.21 4.15 17.64
N ILE A 202 8.18 4.03 18.47
CA ILE A 202 8.04 2.94 19.44
C ILE A 202 6.80 2.15 19.07
N ASP A 203 6.96 0.86 18.78
CA ASP A 203 5.85 -0.03 18.42
C ASP A 203 5.09 -0.53 19.67
N ALA A 204 3.93 -1.16 19.46
CA ALA A 204 3.10 -1.72 20.53
C ALA A 204 3.74 -2.91 21.29
N SER A 205 4.92 -3.37 20.86
CA SER A 205 5.72 -4.39 21.56
C SER A 205 6.84 -3.77 22.41
N GLY A 206 6.96 -2.44 22.43
CA GLY A 206 7.98 -1.68 23.15
C GLY A 206 9.33 -1.62 22.44
N ASN A 207 9.43 -2.02 21.16
CA ASN A 207 10.66 -1.89 20.39
C ASN A 207 10.81 -0.44 19.91
N THR A 208 12.02 0.11 19.98
CA THR A 208 12.34 1.48 19.58
C THR A 208 13.15 1.48 18.28
N PHE A 209 12.65 2.16 17.27
CA PHE A 209 13.26 2.35 15.96
C PHE A 209 13.84 3.77 15.88
N TYR A 210 15.13 3.87 15.60
CA TYR A 210 15.86 5.14 15.51
C TYR A 210 16.08 5.49 14.05
N TYR A 211 15.60 6.65 13.60
CA TYR A 211 15.74 7.10 12.21
C TYR A 211 16.61 8.36 12.12
N GLY A 212 17.45 8.42 11.09
CA GLY A 212 18.32 9.55 10.77
C GLY A 212 19.58 9.65 11.62
N ILE A 213 19.50 9.28 12.91
CA ILE A 213 20.61 9.27 13.88
C ILE A 213 20.60 7.95 14.64
N SER A 214 21.75 7.29 14.77
CA SER A 214 21.90 6.06 15.56
C SER A 214 21.66 6.31 17.06
N LYS A 215 21.34 5.26 17.81
CA LYS A 215 21.10 5.32 19.27
C LYS A 215 22.31 5.90 20.02
N ASP A 216 23.50 5.50 19.62
CA ASP A 216 24.78 5.99 20.17
C ASP A 216 25.22 7.36 19.61
N ARG A 217 24.46 7.88 18.64
CA ARG A 217 24.68 9.15 17.92
C ARG A 217 25.99 9.23 17.14
N GLN A 218 26.67 8.10 16.90
CA GLN A 218 27.93 8.07 16.15
C GLN A 218 27.71 7.98 14.63
N ARG A 219 26.50 7.66 14.17
CA ARG A 219 26.15 7.50 12.75
C ARG A 219 24.91 8.31 12.41
N GLU A 220 24.86 8.77 11.18
CA GLU A 220 23.71 9.46 10.61
C GLU A 220 23.50 9.09 9.15
N ALA A 221 22.24 9.05 8.72
CA ALA A 221 21.87 8.79 7.34
C ALA A 221 20.53 9.47 7.01
N ARG A 222 20.61 10.51 6.17
CA ARG A 222 19.46 11.32 5.77
C ARG A 222 19.63 11.76 4.34
N ASP A 223 18.65 11.48 3.50
CA ASP A 223 18.70 11.94 2.11
C ASP A 223 18.36 13.43 2.07
N TYR A 224 19.11 14.19 1.28
CA TYR A 224 18.83 15.59 1.04
C TYR A 224 19.32 16.03 -0.33
N GLN A 225 18.65 17.06 -0.82
CA GLN A 225 19.04 17.74 -2.04
C GLN A 225 20.06 18.84 -1.71
N ARG A 226 21.23 18.82 -2.36
CA ARG A 226 22.28 19.84 -2.19
C ARG A 226 21.97 21.10 -2.99
N SER A 227 21.52 20.92 -4.22
CA SER A 227 21.12 22.00 -5.10
C SER A 227 20.06 21.55 -6.09
N SER A 228 19.23 22.51 -6.51
CA SER A 228 18.44 22.42 -7.73
C SER A 228 18.84 23.57 -8.63
N ILE A 229 19.27 23.28 -9.85
CA ILE A 229 19.37 24.29 -10.89
C ILE A 229 18.22 24.07 -11.85
N GLY A 230 17.30 25.03 -11.85
CA GLY A 230 16.12 24.95 -12.66
C GLY A 230 16.22 25.80 -13.91
N GLU A 231 15.86 25.20 -15.04
CA GLU A 231 15.82 25.84 -16.34
C GLU A 231 14.41 25.70 -16.93
N SER A 232 13.85 26.81 -17.39
CA SER A 232 12.61 26.85 -18.14
C SER A 232 12.94 26.87 -19.64
N ILE A 233 12.65 25.76 -20.33
CA ILE A 233 12.95 25.56 -21.75
C ILE A 233 11.68 25.80 -22.57
N TYR A 234 11.68 26.84 -23.39
CA TYR A 234 10.55 27.23 -24.24
C TYR A 234 10.55 26.47 -25.58
N TYR A 235 9.39 26.41 -26.24
CA TYR A 235 9.25 25.71 -27.53
C TYR A 235 10.20 26.25 -28.62
N ASN A 236 10.43 27.56 -28.65
CA ASN A 236 11.33 28.20 -29.61
C ASN A 236 12.83 28.00 -29.30
N GLY A 237 13.17 27.20 -28.28
CA GLY A 237 14.54 26.93 -27.85
C GLY A 237 15.11 27.95 -26.88
N ASN A 238 14.37 29.00 -26.51
CA ASN A 238 14.80 29.91 -25.46
C ASN A 238 14.90 29.17 -24.12
N VAL A 239 15.96 29.42 -23.36
CA VAL A 239 16.16 28.86 -22.03
C VAL A 239 16.27 30.00 -21.04
N VAL A 240 15.41 29.99 -20.03
CA VAL A 240 15.46 30.92 -18.90
C VAL A 240 15.96 30.16 -17.69
N ARG A 241 17.09 30.61 -17.13
CA ARG A 241 17.54 30.12 -15.83
C ARG A 241 16.63 30.70 -14.77
N ASP A 242 15.90 29.82 -14.11
CA ASP A 242 15.10 30.21 -12.97
C ASP A 242 16.05 30.42 -11.79
N GLY A 243 15.84 31.51 -11.05
CA GLY A 243 16.77 31.96 -10.00
C GLY A 243 17.18 30.83 -9.05
N HIS A 244 18.45 30.84 -8.65
CA HIS A 244 18.98 29.91 -7.68
C HIS A 244 18.47 30.25 -6.28
N GLY A 245 17.60 29.43 -5.71
CA GLY A 245 17.45 29.41 -4.26
C GLY A 245 18.73 28.79 -3.68
N SER A 246 19.45 29.50 -2.81
CA SER A 246 20.39 28.86 -1.90
C SER A 246 19.56 27.96 -0.97
N GLY A 247 19.34 26.71 -1.39
CA GLY A 247 18.37 25.83 -0.75
C GLY A 247 18.73 25.59 0.71
N GLU A 248 17.81 25.87 1.62
CA GLU A 248 17.83 25.20 2.92
C GLU A 248 17.87 23.68 2.64
N GLN A 249 18.88 23.01 3.20
CA GLN A 249 19.04 21.57 3.08
C GLN A 249 17.98 20.87 3.93
N ASN A 250 16.80 20.70 3.35
CA ASN A 250 15.71 19.95 3.92
C ASN A 250 15.92 18.46 3.64
N PHE A 251 15.77 17.64 4.68
CA PHE A 251 15.87 16.20 4.53
C PHE A 251 14.58 15.65 3.91
N SER A 252 14.72 14.80 2.88
CA SER A 252 13.61 14.13 2.22
C SER A 252 13.30 12.77 2.85
N SER A 253 14.32 12.13 3.45
CA SER A 253 14.14 10.91 4.24
C SER A 253 15.17 10.76 5.37
N TRP A 254 14.77 10.07 6.43
CA TRP A 254 15.59 9.67 7.57
C TRP A 254 15.67 8.15 7.57
N LYS A 255 16.85 7.59 7.32
CA LYS A 255 17.03 6.14 7.20
C LYS A 255 16.97 5.48 8.57
N LEU A 256 16.46 4.24 8.64
CA LEU A 256 16.48 3.46 9.87
C LEU A 256 17.92 3.16 10.26
N MET A 257 18.35 3.62 11.44
CA MET A 257 19.73 3.48 11.93
C MET A 257 19.88 2.33 12.90
N ASP A 258 18.93 2.17 13.82
CA ASP A 258 18.96 1.11 14.84
C ASP A 258 17.55 0.66 15.22
N ILE A 259 17.42 -0.60 15.62
CA ILE A 259 16.28 -1.14 16.35
C ILE A 259 16.78 -1.63 17.70
N GLU A 260 16.21 -1.10 18.78
CA GLU A 260 16.37 -1.60 20.13
C GLU A 260 15.11 -2.34 20.54
N THR A 261 15.24 -3.61 20.91
CA THR A 261 14.08 -4.38 21.36
C THR A 261 13.75 -4.09 22.82
N ALA A 262 12.52 -4.36 23.23
CA ALA A 262 12.12 -4.27 24.64
C ALA A 262 12.93 -5.18 25.60
N TYR A 263 13.77 -6.06 25.04
CA TYR A 263 14.63 -7.00 25.74
C TYR A 263 16.12 -6.59 25.75
N GLY A 264 16.46 -5.44 25.13
CA GLY A 264 17.82 -4.90 25.08
C GLY A 264 18.69 -5.43 23.94
N GLU A 265 18.11 -6.20 23.00
CA GLU A 265 18.83 -6.62 21.79
C GLU A 265 18.91 -5.45 20.80
N MET A 266 19.99 -5.39 20.04
CA MET A 266 20.24 -4.32 19.06
C MET A 266 20.38 -4.90 17.64
N ILE A 267 19.71 -4.25 16.69
CA ILE A 267 19.95 -4.41 15.25
C ILE A 267 20.44 -3.06 14.74
N SER A 268 21.58 -3.02 14.08
CA SER A 268 22.20 -1.78 13.60
C SER A 268 22.34 -1.77 12.08
N TYR A 269 21.97 -0.64 11.48
CA TYR A 269 21.97 -0.40 10.04
C TYR A 269 23.09 0.57 9.68
N HIS A 270 23.80 0.25 8.61
CA HIS A 270 24.94 1.00 8.12
C HIS A 270 24.72 1.37 6.66
N TYR A 271 25.09 2.61 6.33
CA TYR A 271 24.87 3.20 5.03
C TYR A 271 26.17 3.73 4.44
N GLU A 272 26.29 3.63 3.13
CA GLU A 272 27.30 4.34 2.35
C GLU A 272 26.68 5.58 1.70
N VAL A 273 27.43 6.67 1.69
CA VAL A 273 27.03 7.91 1.05
C VAL A 273 27.28 7.80 -0.46
N GLU A 274 26.27 8.17 -1.25
CA GLU A 274 26.36 8.27 -2.69
C GLU A 274 25.91 9.67 -3.14
N SER A 275 26.71 10.27 -4.02
CA SER A 275 26.41 11.56 -4.64
C SER A 275 25.84 11.32 -6.02
N ILE A 276 24.59 11.72 -6.23
CA ILE A 276 23.90 11.45 -7.49
C ILE A 276 23.55 12.78 -8.17
N GLN A 277 23.64 12.76 -9.50
CA GLN A 277 23.14 13.82 -10.36
C GLN A 277 22.06 13.27 -11.29
N ARG A 278 20.91 13.94 -11.34
CA ARG A 278 19.85 13.62 -12.29
C ARG A 278 19.16 14.86 -12.84
N TYR A 279 18.49 14.67 -13.96
CA TYR A 279 17.62 15.66 -14.55
C TYR A 279 16.18 15.18 -14.44
N ASP A 280 15.34 16.02 -13.84
CA ASP A 280 13.91 15.77 -13.71
C ASP A 280 13.14 16.82 -14.51
N LYS A 281 12.14 16.38 -15.25
CA LYS A 281 11.11 17.27 -15.77
C LYS A 281 10.05 17.47 -14.69
N SER A 282 9.97 18.67 -14.13
CA SER A 282 9.09 18.96 -13.00
C SER A 282 7.66 19.23 -13.43
N TYR A 283 7.44 20.21 -14.30
CA TYR A 283 6.12 20.53 -14.85
C TYR A 283 6.25 21.31 -16.15
N ASP A 284 5.17 21.39 -16.91
CA ASP A 284 5.07 22.27 -18.08
C ASP A 284 4.27 23.53 -17.71
N LYS A 285 4.92 24.68 -17.84
CA LYS A 285 4.36 25.99 -17.49
C LYS A 285 3.79 26.67 -18.71
N HIS A 286 2.67 27.37 -18.52
CA HIS A 286 2.21 28.42 -19.42
C HIS A 286 2.38 29.76 -18.71
N SER A 287 3.13 30.69 -19.31
CA SER A 287 3.29 32.03 -18.74
C SER A 287 2.22 32.96 -19.32
N PRO A 288 1.32 33.53 -18.51
CA PRO A 288 0.43 34.58 -19.00
C PRO A 288 1.26 35.80 -19.40
N TYR A 289 0.90 36.43 -20.52
CA TYR A 289 1.50 37.70 -20.94
C TYR A 289 1.24 38.77 -19.87
N PRO A 290 2.20 39.67 -19.53
CA PRO A 290 2.17 40.49 -18.30
C PRO A 290 1.13 41.63 -18.24
N ALA A 291 -0.02 41.53 -18.92
CA ALA A 291 -0.97 42.64 -19.05
C ALA A 291 -2.43 42.39 -18.61
N SER A 292 -2.82 41.21 -18.08
CA SER A 292 -4.18 41.04 -17.54
C SER A 292 -4.22 40.29 -16.21
N THR A 293 -4.61 40.98 -15.15
CA THR A 293 -4.63 40.53 -13.76
C THR A 293 -5.75 39.56 -13.38
N THR A 294 -6.42 38.91 -14.34
CA THR A 294 -7.49 37.92 -14.03
C THR A 294 -7.59 36.75 -15.01
N ASN A 295 -6.74 36.66 -16.05
CA ASN A 295 -6.87 35.64 -17.09
C ASN A 295 -5.56 34.84 -17.21
N LEU A 296 -5.65 33.52 -17.06
CA LEU A 296 -4.69 32.61 -17.72
C LEU A 296 -4.83 32.89 -19.22
N GLY A 297 -3.98 33.77 -19.76
CA GLY A 297 -4.07 34.31 -21.12
C GLY A 297 -4.14 33.22 -22.20
N ASP A 298 -4.35 33.62 -23.47
CA ASP A 298 -4.49 32.73 -24.63
C ASP A 298 -3.63 31.44 -24.55
N MET A 299 -4.27 30.35 -24.14
CA MET A 299 -3.63 29.03 -23.96
C MET A 299 -3.30 28.35 -25.29
N THR A 300 -3.69 28.96 -26.42
CA THR A 300 -3.38 28.44 -27.75
C THR A 300 -1.99 28.86 -28.21
N ASN A 301 -1.35 29.84 -27.56
CA ASN A 301 0.00 30.27 -27.97
C ASN A 301 1.10 29.35 -27.41
N ILE A 302 1.61 28.45 -28.26
CA ILE A 302 2.69 27.52 -27.90
C ILE A 302 4.00 28.23 -27.51
N LEU A 303 4.23 29.46 -27.96
CA LEU A 303 5.48 30.20 -27.70
C LEU A 303 5.58 30.70 -26.25
N THR A 304 4.47 30.76 -25.52
CA THR A 304 4.46 31.14 -24.08
C THR A 304 4.56 29.93 -23.15
N MET A 305 4.82 28.75 -23.71
CA MET A 305 4.96 27.50 -22.96
C MET A 305 6.42 27.12 -22.76
N SER A 306 6.72 26.57 -21.57
CA SER A 306 8.03 26.05 -21.24
C SER A 306 7.97 24.76 -20.43
N SER A 307 8.96 23.89 -20.61
CA SER A 307 9.21 22.76 -19.71
C SER A 307 10.19 23.18 -18.64
N LYS A 308 9.80 23.01 -17.37
CA LYS A 308 10.70 23.19 -16.24
C LYS A 308 11.53 21.92 -16.05
N ILE A 309 12.83 22.02 -16.30
CA ILE A 309 13.81 20.96 -16.06
C ILE A 309 14.67 21.36 -14.88
N ASN A 310 14.84 20.46 -13.92
CA ASN A 310 15.72 20.66 -12.79
C ASN A 310 16.89 19.69 -12.88
N ARG A 311 18.12 20.21 -12.82
CA ARG A 311 19.29 19.43 -12.45
C ARG A 311 19.33 19.32 -10.94
N ILE A 312 19.16 18.10 -10.45
CA ILE A 312 19.14 17.78 -9.03
C ILE A 312 20.47 17.13 -8.68
N ASP A 313 21.20 17.76 -7.77
CA ASP A 313 22.39 17.19 -7.16
C ASP A 313 22.00 16.74 -5.75
N GLU A 314 21.91 15.44 -5.51
CA GLU A 314 21.42 14.84 -4.26
C GLU A 314 22.51 14.03 -3.56
N THR A 315 22.37 13.91 -2.24
CA THR A 315 23.14 12.97 -1.44
C THR A 315 22.17 11.94 -0.89
N VAL A 316 22.42 10.68 -1.22
CA VAL A 316 21.60 9.56 -0.75
C VAL A 316 22.43 8.61 0.09
N TYR A 317 21.77 7.95 1.03
CA TYR A 317 22.38 6.96 1.90
C TYR A 317 21.90 5.57 1.50
N GLN A 318 22.80 4.78 0.91
CA GLN A 318 22.53 3.43 0.45
C GLN A 318 22.86 2.42 1.54
N LEU A 319 21.93 1.51 1.85
CA LEU A 319 22.18 0.44 2.81
C LEU A 319 23.37 -0.41 2.34
N SER A 320 24.34 -0.59 3.24
CA SER A 320 25.56 -1.37 2.98
C SER A 320 25.71 -2.54 3.94
N ARG A 321 25.19 -2.43 5.18
CA ARG A 321 25.26 -3.51 6.17
C ARG A 321 24.15 -3.45 7.20
N ILE A 322 23.66 -4.61 7.62
CA ILE A 322 22.88 -4.78 8.85
C ILE A 322 23.66 -5.69 9.79
N THR A 323 23.80 -5.32 11.06
CA THR A 323 24.47 -6.13 12.10
C THR A 323 23.52 -6.43 13.25
N TYR A 324 23.60 -7.64 13.79
CA TYR A 324 22.78 -8.12 14.89
C TYR A 324 23.54 -9.22 15.66
N ASN A 325 23.00 -9.64 16.80
CA ASN A 325 23.69 -10.55 17.72
C ASN A 325 24.10 -11.92 17.12
N GLN A 326 23.43 -12.40 16.06
CA GLN A 326 23.75 -13.67 15.41
C GLN A 326 24.62 -13.53 14.14
N GLY A 327 24.86 -12.31 13.64
CA GLY A 327 25.64 -12.12 12.42
C GLY A 327 25.44 -10.78 11.71
N SER A 328 25.68 -10.77 10.39
CA SER A 328 25.49 -9.57 9.58
C SER A 328 25.01 -9.88 8.16
N ILE A 329 24.37 -8.90 7.54
CA ILE A 329 23.96 -8.95 6.13
C ILE A 329 24.66 -7.79 5.43
N VAL A 330 25.35 -8.08 4.33
CA VAL A 330 26.13 -7.09 3.56
C VAL A 330 25.48 -6.89 2.20
N PHE A 331 25.36 -5.63 1.78
CA PHE A 331 24.74 -5.19 0.53
C PHE A 331 25.80 -4.54 -0.35
N THR A 332 26.34 -5.32 -1.29
CA THR A 332 27.40 -4.88 -2.19
C THR A 332 26.80 -4.18 -3.40
N LYS A 333 27.35 -3.03 -3.79
CA LYS A 333 26.97 -2.32 -5.02
C LYS A 333 27.86 -2.74 -6.19
N GLU A 334 27.37 -2.58 -7.41
CA GLU A 334 28.20 -2.75 -8.60
C GLU A 334 29.35 -1.74 -8.60
N THR A 335 30.48 -2.09 -9.24
CA THR A 335 31.62 -1.19 -9.39
C THR A 335 31.38 -0.10 -10.45
N ASN A 336 30.60 -0.41 -11.48
CA ASN A 336 30.31 0.50 -12.57
C ASN A 336 29.03 1.30 -12.29
N LEU A 337 28.98 2.52 -12.81
CA LEU A 337 27.74 3.29 -12.84
C LEU A 337 26.72 2.61 -13.75
N ARG A 338 25.46 2.69 -13.35
CA ARG A 338 24.33 2.24 -14.16
C ARG A 338 24.28 2.97 -15.50
N GLU A 339 23.79 2.29 -16.54
CA GLU A 339 23.67 2.90 -17.85
C GLU A 339 22.47 3.87 -17.95
N ASP A 340 21.48 3.71 -17.09
CA ASP A 340 20.26 4.51 -17.07
C ASP A 340 20.26 5.62 -15.99
N TYR A 341 21.25 5.64 -15.09
CA TYR A 341 21.30 6.54 -13.94
C TYR A 341 22.74 6.83 -13.46
N GLU A 342 23.00 7.94 -12.76
CA GLU A 342 24.32 8.26 -12.16
C GLU A 342 24.45 7.68 -10.75
N GLY A 343 24.13 6.40 -10.59
CA GLY A 343 24.31 5.66 -9.35
C GLY A 343 24.59 4.19 -9.63
N HIS A 344 24.77 3.38 -8.59
CA HIS A 344 25.14 1.97 -8.71
C HIS A 344 23.96 1.03 -8.43
N ALA A 345 23.90 -0.10 -9.14
CA ALA A 345 22.94 -1.16 -8.84
C ALA A 345 23.34 -1.92 -7.56
N LEU A 346 22.41 -2.68 -6.97
CA LEU A 346 22.73 -3.66 -5.93
C LEU A 346 23.24 -4.92 -6.61
N ASP A 347 24.50 -5.25 -6.40
CA ASP A 347 25.18 -6.39 -7.04
C ASP A 347 24.90 -7.69 -6.27
N LYS A 348 25.13 -7.66 -4.94
CA LYS A 348 25.10 -8.87 -4.12
C LYS A 348 24.56 -8.62 -2.72
N ILE A 349 23.79 -9.56 -2.19
CA ILE A 349 23.39 -9.60 -0.78
C ILE A 349 24.01 -10.84 -0.13
N THR A 350 24.89 -10.65 0.84
CA THR A 350 25.58 -11.76 1.52
C THR A 350 25.21 -11.82 2.99
N VAL A 351 24.83 -13.01 3.47
CA VAL A 351 24.54 -13.28 4.88
C VAL A 351 25.76 -13.93 5.51
N TYR A 352 26.22 -13.36 6.62
CA TYR A 352 27.31 -13.87 7.43
C TYR A 352 26.82 -14.20 8.84
N ASP A 353 27.38 -15.25 9.43
CA ASP A 353 27.23 -15.50 10.86
C ASP A 353 28.10 -14.56 11.72
N GLN A 354 27.99 -14.69 13.03
CA GLN A 354 28.78 -13.94 14.02
C GLN A 354 30.30 -14.12 13.90
N ASN A 355 30.75 -15.20 13.25
CA ASN A 355 32.17 -15.49 13.03
C ASN A 355 32.65 -15.02 11.66
N ASN A 356 31.81 -14.26 10.94
CA ASN A 356 32.08 -13.73 9.61
C ASN A 356 32.24 -14.82 8.54
N ARG A 357 31.68 -16.02 8.78
CA ARG A 357 31.57 -17.08 7.77
C ARG A 357 30.35 -16.82 6.89
N LYS A 358 30.52 -16.96 5.58
CA LYS A 358 29.42 -16.84 4.60
C LYS A 358 28.43 -17.98 4.81
N ILE A 359 27.17 -17.63 5.04
CA ILE A 359 26.06 -18.58 5.12
C ILE A 359 25.46 -18.78 3.72
N LYS A 360 25.12 -17.69 3.06
CA LYS A 360 24.59 -17.69 1.69
C LYS A 360 24.76 -16.32 1.06
N ALA A 361 24.68 -16.26 -0.27
CA ALA A 361 24.65 -15.00 -0.99
C ALA A 361 23.64 -15.04 -2.14
N PHE A 362 23.21 -13.85 -2.56
CA PHE A 362 22.29 -13.66 -3.68
C PHE A 362 22.93 -12.67 -4.65
N ASP A 363 23.30 -13.13 -5.84
CA ASP A 363 23.78 -12.26 -6.93
C ASP A 363 22.57 -11.76 -7.72
N LEU A 364 22.51 -10.46 -7.98
CA LEU A 364 21.43 -9.82 -8.73
C LEU A 364 21.94 -9.41 -10.11
N ASN A 365 21.35 -9.97 -11.17
CA ASN A 365 21.79 -9.69 -12.54
C ASN A 365 20.78 -8.80 -13.27
N TYR A 366 21.31 -7.86 -14.06
CA TYR A 366 20.50 -6.84 -14.73
C TYR A 366 20.67 -6.84 -16.25
N THR A 367 19.63 -6.42 -16.94
CA THR A 367 19.71 -6.04 -18.36
C THR A 367 19.16 -4.63 -18.57
N TYR A 368 19.64 -3.98 -19.64
CA TYR A 368 19.21 -2.65 -20.01
C TYR A 368 18.46 -2.68 -21.35
N THR A 369 17.24 -2.17 -21.38
CA THR A 369 16.58 -1.83 -22.65
C THR A 369 17.06 -0.46 -23.09
N THR A 370 17.28 -0.26 -24.40
CA THR A 370 17.64 1.04 -24.98
C THR A 370 16.60 1.49 -25.99
N SER A 371 16.05 2.68 -25.79
CA SER A 371 15.11 3.33 -26.70
C SER A 371 15.84 4.07 -27.81
N THR A 372 15.34 3.96 -29.03
CA THR A 372 15.69 4.83 -30.15
C THR A 372 14.69 5.98 -30.31
N ASP A 373 13.64 5.99 -29.49
CA ASP A 373 12.54 6.94 -29.60
C ASP A 373 12.69 8.11 -28.62
N TYR A 374 13.09 9.24 -29.17
CA TYR A 374 13.05 10.55 -28.52
C TYR A 374 12.14 11.53 -29.28
N SER A 375 11.17 11.00 -30.03
CA SER A 375 10.06 11.80 -30.55
C SER A 375 9.25 12.38 -29.38
N ASN A 376 8.73 13.60 -29.55
CA ASN A 376 8.05 14.36 -28.49
C ASN A 376 8.92 14.68 -27.26
N VAL A 377 10.20 14.99 -27.50
CA VAL A 377 11.13 15.61 -26.53
C VAL A 377 11.57 16.96 -27.11
N LEU A 378 11.68 18.00 -26.26
CA LEU A 378 12.21 19.30 -26.70
C LEU A 378 13.68 19.16 -27.13
N SER A 379 14.05 19.82 -28.23
CA SER A 379 15.41 19.74 -28.81
C SER A 379 16.52 20.19 -27.85
N HIS A 380 16.24 21.10 -26.92
CA HIS A 380 17.24 21.48 -25.92
C HIS A 380 17.47 20.36 -24.89
N ILE A 381 16.44 19.60 -24.53
CA ILE A 381 16.53 18.48 -23.58
C ILE A 381 17.44 17.37 -24.14
N THR A 382 17.39 17.13 -25.45
CA THR A 382 18.23 16.10 -26.09
C THR A 382 19.72 16.43 -26.05
N ASN A 383 20.07 17.70 -25.81
CA ASN A 383 21.46 18.18 -25.68
C ASN A 383 21.93 18.25 -24.22
N LEU A 384 21.08 17.96 -23.24
CA LEU A 384 21.47 17.96 -21.83
C LEU A 384 22.50 16.87 -21.56
N ASN A 385 23.42 17.15 -20.62
CA ASN A 385 24.28 16.12 -20.08
C ASN A 385 23.41 15.00 -19.48
N LEU A 386 23.83 13.74 -19.62
CA LEU A 386 23.08 12.55 -19.19
C LEU A 386 21.79 12.24 -19.98
N PHE A 387 21.44 12.97 -21.05
CA PHE A 387 20.25 12.65 -21.84
C PHE A 387 20.26 11.20 -22.37
N GLY A 388 21.43 10.68 -22.77
CA GLY A 388 21.59 9.29 -23.21
C GLY A 388 21.14 8.25 -22.16
N LYS A 389 21.25 8.57 -20.86
CA LYS A 389 20.76 7.72 -19.77
C LYS A 389 19.23 7.68 -19.68
N SER A 390 18.54 8.72 -20.17
CA SER A 390 17.07 8.78 -20.22
C SER A 390 16.47 7.77 -21.20
N LEU A 391 17.26 7.31 -22.18
CA LEU A 391 16.86 6.33 -23.19
C LEU A 391 16.94 4.89 -22.68
N LYS A 392 17.54 4.66 -21.51
CA LYS A 392 17.76 3.32 -20.98
C LYS A 392 16.84 3.01 -19.79
N ARG A 393 16.57 1.72 -19.55
CA ARG A 393 15.87 1.20 -18.36
C ARG A 393 16.52 -0.09 -17.89
N MET A 394 16.81 -0.17 -16.60
CA MET A 394 17.40 -1.36 -15.95
C MET A 394 16.31 -2.31 -15.42
N PHE A 395 16.39 -3.60 -15.77
CA PHE A 395 15.51 -4.66 -15.30
C PHE A 395 16.31 -5.76 -14.60
N LEU A 396 15.82 -6.26 -13.46
CA LEU A 396 16.39 -7.43 -12.77
C LEU A 396 16.01 -8.69 -13.53
N THR A 397 16.96 -9.40 -14.12
CA THR A 397 16.68 -10.55 -14.98
C THR A 397 16.81 -11.88 -14.25
N SER A 398 17.73 -11.97 -13.30
CA SER A 398 17.87 -13.18 -12.50
C SER A 398 18.45 -12.91 -11.12
N ILE A 399 18.18 -13.83 -10.20
CA ILE A 399 18.85 -13.92 -8.90
C ILE A 399 19.45 -15.30 -8.76
N ASP A 400 20.76 -15.37 -8.57
CA ASP A 400 21.49 -16.60 -8.27
C ASP A 400 21.66 -16.75 -6.76
N GLU A 401 21.18 -17.87 -6.19
CA GLU A 401 21.43 -18.21 -4.79
C GLU A 401 22.70 -19.05 -4.68
N GLU A 402 23.70 -18.51 -3.99
CA GLU A 402 24.95 -19.18 -3.66
C GLU A 402 24.91 -19.72 -2.23
N GLY A 403 25.28 -20.99 -2.07
CA GLY A 403 25.47 -21.63 -0.78
C GLY A 403 26.76 -21.20 -0.06
N SER A 404 27.05 -21.86 1.05
CA SER A 404 28.24 -21.58 1.88
C SER A 404 29.55 -21.91 1.15
N SER A 405 29.54 -22.90 0.24
CA SER A 405 30.70 -23.36 -0.56
C SER A 405 30.80 -22.73 -1.96
N GLU A 406 30.04 -21.68 -2.27
CA GLU A 406 29.93 -21.09 -3.64
C GLU A 406 29.18 -21.96 -4.67
N ALA A 407 28.66 -23.12 -4.26
CA ALA A 407 27.70 -23.87 -5.07
C ALA A 407 26.46 -23.00 -5.37
N LYS A 408 25.98 -23.02 -6.62
CA LYS A 408 24.82 -22.24 -7.07
C LYS A 408 23.60 -23.13 -7.28
N LEU A 409 22.43 -22.66 -6.87
CA LEU A 409 21.16 -23.21 -7.35
C LEU A 409 20.87 -22.67 -8.76
N PRO A 410 20.00 -23.34 -9.54
CA PRO A 410 19.39 -22.71 -10.69
C PRO A 410 18.75 -21.36 -10.29
N PRO A 411 18.87 -20.31 -11.11
CA PRO A 411 18.43 -18.98 -10.72
C PRO A 411 16.91 -18.83 -10.67
N TYR A 412 16.45 -17.83 -9.94
CA TYR A 412 15.17 -17.19 -10.26
C TYR A 412 15.34 -16.43 -11.58
N GLU A 413 14.46 -16.61 -12.54
CA GLU A 413 14.49 -15.88 -13.82
C GLU A 413 13.21 -15.08 -14.03
N PHE A 414 13.36 -13.83 -14.45
CA PHE A 414 12.27 -12.87 -14.63
C PHE A 414 12.11 -12.50 -16.10
N THR A 415 10.91 -12.67 -16.64
CA THR A 415 10.57 -12.25 -18.01
C THR A 415 9.58 -11.08 -17.96
N TYR A 416 9.94 -10.00 -18.64
CA TYR A 416 9.13 -8.78 -18.74
C TYR A 416 8.55 -8.64 -20.14
N ASN A 417 7.46 -7.88 -20.23
CA ASN A 417 6.91 -7.44 -21.50
C ASN A 417 7.96 -6.70 -22.33
N SER A 418 8.06 -7.07 -23.60
CA SER A 418 9.14 -6.63 -24.51
C SER A 418 8.95 -5.24 -25.11
N THR A 419 7.81 -4.57 -24.88
CA THR A 419 7.59 -3.21 -25.38
C THR A 419 8.61 -2.25 -24.74
N VAL A 420 9.40 -1.58 -25.58
CA VAL A 420 10.46 -0.65 -25.16
C VAL A 420 9.86 0.72 -24.80
N LEU A 421 10.15 1.21 -23.61
CA LEU A 421 9.74 2.55 -23.16
C LEU A 421 10.53 3.65 -23.89
N PRO A 422 9.91 4.83 -24.17
CA PRO A 422 10.61 5.97 -24.76
C PRO A 422 11.55 6.65 -23.73
N SER A 423 12.24 7.72 -24.15
CA SER A 423 12.98 8.59 -23.20
C SER A 423 12.13 8.95 -21.97
N ARG A 424 12.72 9.01 -20.77
CA ARG A 424 12.03 9.50 -19.55
C ARG A 424 11.48 10.92 -19.67
N PHE A 425 11.98 11.71 -20.62
CA PHE A 425 11.48 13.06 -20.91
C PHE A 425 10.39 13.09 -21.98
N SER A 426 10.09 11.96 -22.63
CA SER A 426 9.10 11.89 -23.69
C SER A 426 7.72 12.17 -23.14
N THR A 427 6.93 12.92 -23.90
CA THR A 427 5.53 13.14 -23.58
C THR A 427 4.61 12.07 -24.14
N ARG A 428 5.12 10.99 -24.75
CA ARG A 428 4.32 9.85 -25.27
C ARG A 428 3.75 8.99 -24.15
N GLN A 429 3.00 9.62 -23.27
CA GLN A 429 2.35 9.01 -22.14
C GLN A 429 0.88 9.43 -22.09
N ASP A 430 0.05 8.50 -21.64
CA ASP A 430 -1.35 8.75 -21.33
C ASP A 430 -1.50 9.70 -20.13
N TYR A 431 -2.75 9.99 -19.80
CA TYR A 431 -3.11 10.83 -18.66
C TYR A 431 -2.55 10.38 -17.30
N TRP A 432 -2.29 9.08 -17.16
CA TRP A 432 -1.82 8.46 -15.91
C TRP A 432 -0.28 8.32 -15.86
N GLY A 433 0.40 8.66 -16.96
CA GLY A 433 1.86 8.62 -17.11
C GLY A 433 2.40 7.31 -17.69
N TYR A 434 1.54 6.41 -18.18
CA TYR A 434 1.96 5.17 -18.82
C TYR A 434 2.18 5.38 -20.32
N TYR A 435 3.06 4.57 -20.90
CA TYR A 435 3.36 4.66 -22.33
C TYR A 435 2.12 4.40 -23.18
N ASN A 436 1.74 5.36 -24.01
CA ASN A 436 0.58 5.23 -24.90
C ASN A 436 0.96 5.03 -26.37
N GLY A 437 2.21 5.35 -26.75
CA GLY A 437 2.70 5.18 -28.11
C GLY A 437 2.03 6.09 -29.14
N ALA A 438 1.26 7.10 -28.73
CA ALA A 438 0.70 8.06 -29.68
C ALA A 438 1.80 8.98 -30.24
N GLU A 439 1.68 9.37 -31.51
CA GLU A 439 2.67 10.23 -32.18
C GLU A 439 2.40 11.73 -31.95
N ARG A 440 1.14 12.09 -31.69
CA ARG A 440 0.66 13.47 -31.64
C ARG A 440 0.59 14.07 -30.23
N ASN A 441 1.23 13.48 -29.22
CA ASN A 441 1.24 14.01 -27.84
C ASN A 441 1.80 15.44 -27.72
N GLY A 442 2.61 15.87 -28.69
CA GLY A 442 3.25 17.18 -28.72
C GLY A 442 4.37 17.32 -27.69
N PRO A 443 5.19 18.37 -27.74
CA PRO A 443 6.40 18.51 -26.91
C PRO A 443 6.14 18.76 -25.40
N PHE A 444 4.89 19.01 -24.99
CA PHE A 444 4.52 19.34 -23.61
C PHE A 444 3.41 18.41 -23.09
N LEU A 445 3.44 18.10 -21.80
CA LEU A 445 2.43 17.37 -21.02
C LEU A 445 1.20 18.26 -20.76
N ARG A 446 0.51 18.61 -21.84
CA ARG A 446 -0.77 19.31 -21.79
C ARG A 446 -1.92 18.35 -21.98
N MET A 447 -3.05 18.75 -21.39
CA MET A 447 -4.33 18.05 -21.46
C MET A 447 -5.17 18.48 -22.68
N PHE A 448 -4.88 19.62 -23.32
CA PHE A 448 -5.74 20.19 -24.37
C PHE A 448 -4.93 20.71 -25.53
N GLU A 449 -5.61 21.00 -26.64
CA GLU A 449 -5.00 21.55 -27.86
C GLU A 449 -4.27 22.87 -27.57
N TYR A 450 -3.09 23.03 -28.17
CA TYR A 450 -2.30 24.26 -28.10
C TYR A 450 -1.54 24.45 -29.41
N GLY A 451 -1.61 25.65 -29.98
CA GLY A 451 -1.09 25.93 -31.32
C GLY A 451 -1.73 25.01 -32.36
N THR A 452 -0.90 24.26 -33.09
CA THR A 452 -1.32 23.24 -34.06
C THR A 452 -1.34 21.82 -33.47
N PHE A 453 -0.96 21.65 -32.20
CA PHE A 453 -0.87 20.34 -31.57
C PHE A 453 -2.19 19.95 -30.92
N LYS A 454 -2.60 18.70 -31.17
CA LYS A 454 -3.77 18.05 -30.57
C LYS A 454 -3.26 16.85 -29.75
N PRO A 455 -2.86 17.05 -28.48
CA PRO A 455 -2.19 16.04 -27.69
C PRO A 455 -3.12 14.85 -27.41
N ASP A 456 -2.75 13.66 -27.89
CA ASP A 456 -3.47 12.42 -27.57
C ASP A 456 -2.98 11.84 -26.23
N ARG A 457 -3.85 11.91 -25.22
CA ARG A 457 -3.58 11.46 -23.84
C ARG A 457 -4.38 10.21 -23.46
N ARG A 458 -4.99 9.55 -24.44
CA ARG A 458 -5.80 8.37 -24.21
C ARG A 458 -4.93 7.19 -23.79
N VAL A 459 -5.53 6.34 -22.96
CA VAL A 459 -4.96 5.06 -22.54
C VAL A 459 -4.80 4.16 -23.76
N HIS A 460 -3.63 3.53 -23.87
CA HIS A 460 -3.39 2.47 -24.85
C HIS A 460 -3.20 1.13 -24.13
N LEU A 461 -4.04 0.13 -24.43
CA LEU A 461 -4.11 -1.11 -23.65
C LEU A 461 -2.83 -1.95 -23.70
N GLU A 462 -2.18 -2.04 -24.86
CA GLU A 462 -0.96 -2.83 -25.05
C GLU A 462 0.31 -2.07 -24.64
N ASN A 463 0.56 -0.87 -25.18
CA ASN A 463 1.74 -0.06 -24.85
C ASN A 463 1.92 0.23 -23.34
N SER A 464 0.82 0.35 -22.59
CA SER A 464 0.89 0.55 -21.13
C SER A 464 1.34 -0.69 -20.33
N LYS A 465 1.55 -1.85 -21.00
CA LYS A 465 2.18 -3.05 -20.41
C LYS A 465 3.72 -3.02 -20.48
N ALA A 466 4.32 -2.03 -21.14
CA ALA A 466 5.76 -1.94 -21.34
C ALA A 466 6.54 -2.15 -20.03
N GLY A 467 7.44 -3.13 -20.02
CA GLY A 467 8.29 -3.45 -18.87
C GLY A 467 7.61 -4.09 -17.66
N ILE A 468 6.34 -4.54 -17.75
CA ILE A 468 5.68 -5.30 -16.67
C ILE A 468 6.18 -6.74 -16.61
N LEU A 469 6.30 -7.33 -15.42
CA LEU A 469 6.73 -8.72 -15.21
C LEU A 469 5.61 -9.69 -15.61
N GLU A 470 5.87 -10.54 -16.61
CA GLU A 470 4.92 -11.51 -17.14
C GLU A 470 5.18 -12.93 -16.65
N GLN A 471 6.42 -13.25 -16.26
CA GLN A 471 6.79 -14.60 -15.83
C GLN A 471 7.91 -14.61 -14.78
N ILE A 472 7.79 -15.54 -13.82
CA ILE A 472 8.88 -15.96 -12.93
C ILE A 472 9.11 -17.45 -13.17
N LYS A 473 10.36 -17.83 -13.43
CA LYS A 473 10.80 -19.23 -13.34
C LYS A 473 11.60 -19.38 -12.06
N TYR A 474 11.24 -20.37 -11.25
CA TYR A 474 11.86 -20.61 -9.94
C TYR A 474 13.05 -21.57 -10.06
N PRO A 475 13.97 -21.56 -9.08
CA PRO A 475 15.07 -22.53 -9.00
C PRO A 475 14.64 -24.00 -9.10
N THR A 476 13.42 -24.30 -8.64
CA THR A 476 12.79 -25.63 -8.69
C THR A 476 12.33 -26.04 -10.09
N GLY A 477 12.36 -25.13 -11.07
CA GLY A 477 11.94 -25.37 -12.45
C GLY A 477 10.48 -25.05 -12.76
N GLY A 478 9.64 -24.83 -11.74
CA GLY A 478 8.26 -24.39 -11.95
C GLY A 478 8.19 -22.93 -12.40
N ILE A 479 7.04 -22.55 -12.97
CA ILE A 479 6.83 -21.26 -13.61
C ILE A 479 5.54 -20.63 -13.09
N THR A 480 5.59 -19.36 -12.71
CA THR A 480 4.38 -18.54 -12.53
C THR A 480 4.27 -17.56 -13.70
N LYS A 481 3.12 -17.55 -14.39
CA LYS A 481 2.79 -16.55 -15.42
C LYS A 481 1.70 -15.61 -14.94
N PHE A 482 1.83 -14.34 -15.28
CA PHE A 482 0.89 -13.28 -14.95
C PHE A 482 0.26 -12.74 -16.23
N THR A 483 -1.07 -12.79 -16.31
CA THR A 483 -1.84 -12.06 -17.33
C THR A 483 -2.49 -10.86 -16.69
N TYR A 484 -2.22 -9.68 -17.24
CA TYR A 484 -2.77 -8.42 -16.75
C TYR A 484 -3.85 -7.88 -17.67
N GLU A 485 -4.81 -7.17 -17.09
CA GLU A 485 -5.75 -6.29 -17.79
C GLU A 485 -5.67 -4.87 -17.22
N HIS A 486 -6.28 -3.91 -17.92
CA HIS A 486 -6.25 -2.52 -17.47
C HIS A 486 -7.28 -2.25 -16.39
N ASN A 487 -6.95 -1.30 -15.51
CA ASN A 487 -7.86 -0.86 -14.48
C ASN A 487 -9.02 -0.07 -15.09
N THR A 488 -10.24 -0.43 -14.72
CA THR A 488 -11.48 0.29 -15.08
C THR A 488 -12.36 0.48 -13.87
N GLY A 489 -13.01 1.64 -13.75
CA GLY A 489 -13.88 1.97 -12.62
C GLY A 489 -14.88 3.08 -12.94
N ALA A 490 -15.88 3.27 -12.09
CA ALA A 490 -16.75 4.44 -12.14
C ALA A 490 -15.93 5.72 -11.95
N SER A 491 -16.28 6.76 -12.70
CA SER A 491 -15.65 8.07 -12.61
C SER A 491 -15.91 8.71 -11.23
N PRO A 492 -14.97 9.54 -10.71
CA PRO A 492 -15.22 10.28 -9.48
C PRO A 492 -16.41 11.25 -9.65
N SER A 493 -17.21 11.47 -8.59
CA SER A 493 -18.40 12.33 -8.65
C SER A 493 -18.10 13.77 -9.11
N PHE A 494 -16.91 14.28 -8.78
CA PHE A 494 -16.47 15.64 -9.15
C PHE A 494 -15.95 15.75 -10.58
N ILE A 495 -15.86 14.66 -11.36
CA ILE A 495 -15.32 14.72 -12.74
C ILE A 495 -16.10 15.72 -13.61
N ASN A 496 -17.41 15.89 -13.34
CA ASN A 496 -18.30 16.82 -14.02
C ASN A 496 -18.10 18.29 -13.59
N GLU A 497 -17.37 18.52 -12.51
CA GLU A 497 -17.03 19.85 -11.97
C GLU A 497 -15.67 20.36 -12.46
N VAL A 498 -14.90 19.47 -13.09
CA VAL A 498 -13.56 19.76 -13.62
C VAL A 498 -13.51 19.59 -15.13
N VAL A 499 -12.36 19.88 -15.73
CA VAL A 499 -12.06 19.56 -17.14
C VAL A 499 -10.86 18.62 -17.19
N THR A 500 -11.00 17.52 -17.93
CA THR A 500 -9.98 16.49 -18.18
C THR A 500 -9.77 16.29 -19.69
N PRO A 501 -8.61 15.78 -20.15
CA PRO A 501 -8.47 15.35 -21.54
C PRO A 501 -9.35 14.11 -21.83
N ASP A 502 -9.35 13.65 -23.07
CA ASP A 502 -9.82 12.31 -23.41
C ASP A 502 -8.89 11.27 -22.76
N ILE A 503 -9.43 10.49 -21.82
CA ILE A 503 -8.68 9.50 -21.03
C ILE A 503 -8.83 8.10 -21.61
N ASN A 504 -10.04 7.72 -22.01
CA ASN A 504 -10.33 6.36 -22.41
C ASN A 504 -9.72 6.01 -23.77
N PRO A 505 -9.38 4.74 -24.03
CA PRO A 505 -8.91 4.30 -25.33
C PRO A 505 -9.89 4.71 -26.43
N GLU A 506 -9.40 4.94 -27.65
CA GLU A 506 -10.28 5.02 -28.81
C GLU A 506 -11.16 3.77 -28.86
N SER A 507 -12.44 3.98 -28.63
CA SER A 507 -13.47 3.01 -28.94
C SER A 507 -14.47 3.74 -29.82
N GLU A 508 -15.10 3.05 -30.76
CA GLU A 508 -16.22 3.55 -31.58
C GLU A 508 -17.47 3.84 -30.71
N VAL A 509 -17.30 4.40 -29.51
CA VAL A 509 -18.37 4.64 -28.53
C VAL A 509 -18.92 6.05 -28.74
N GLY A 510 -19.38 6.26 -29.97
CA GLY A 510 -20.48 7.19 -30.23
C GLY A 510 -21.77 6.39 -30.17
N VAL A 511 -22.79 6.89 -29.49
CA VAL A 511 -24.16 6.44 -29.72
C VAL A 511 -24.52 6.79 -31.15
N LYS A 512 -24.70 5.77 -31.99
CA LYS A 512 -25.23 5.90 -33.34
C LYS A 512 -26.69 5.47 -33.34
N ILE A 513 -27.58 6.42 -33.54
CA ILE A 513 -29.02 6.17 -33.72
C ILE A 513 -29.32 6.28 -35.21
N GLU A 514 -29.90 5.24 -35.80
CA GLU A 514 -30.40 5.27 -37.17
C GLU A 514 -31.92 5.13 -37.13
N LEU A 515 -32.62 6.14 -37.63
CA LEU A 515 -34.08 6.18 -37.67
C LEU A 515 -34.56 6.23 -39.11
N THR A 516 -35.59 5.48 -39.44
CA THR A 516 -36.25 5.50 -40.74
C THR A 516 -37.67 6.03 -40.65
N LYS A 517 -38.35 6.15 -41.79
CA LYS A 517 -39.75 6.59 -41.85
C LYS A 517 -40.64 5.80 -40.90
N SER A 518 -40.45 4.49 -40.77
CA SER A 518 -41.30 3.64 -39.93
C SER A 518 -41.25 3.99 -38.45
N ASP A 519 -40.12 4.49 -37.94
CA ASP A 519 -39.95 4.84 -36.53
C ASP A 519 -40.83 6.04 -36.13
N PHE A 520 -41.15 6.90 -37.10
CA PHE A 520 -41.97 8.09 -36.91
C PHE A 520 -43.46 7.87 -37.19
N ILE A 521 -43.90 6.70 -37.68
CA ILE A 521 -45.33 6.46 -37.97
C ILE A 521 -46.09 6.17 -36.67
N ASP A 522 -47.18 6.90 -36.45
CA ASP A 522 -48.21 6.55 -35.48
C ASP A 522 -49.27 5.66 -36.15
N SER A 523 -49.27 4.37 -35.78
CA SER A 523 -50.18 3.37 -36.35
C SER A 523 -51.66 3.61 -36.04
N SER A 524 -51.98 4.44 -35.04
CA SER A 524 -53.36 4.75 -34.65
C SER A 524 -53.95 5.92 -35.45
N THR A 525 -53.10 6.87 -35.86
CA THR A 525 -53.54 8.09 -36.57
C THR A 525 -53.10 8.14 -38.03
N GLY A 526 -52.15 7.28 -38.45
CA GLY A 526 -51.57 7.29 -39.79
C GLY A 526 -50.70 8.52 -40.07
N THR A 527 -50.27 9.24 -39.03
CA THR A 527 -49.47 10.48 -39.13
C THR A 527 -48.07 10.32 -38.54
N TYR A 528 -47.19 11.30 -38.78
CA TYR A 528 -45.84 11.30 -38.20
C TYR A 528 -45.82 11.91 -36.78
N LYS A 529 -45.30 11.15 -35.82
CA LYS A 529 -45.05 11.60 -34.44
C LYS A 529 -43.69 12.30 -34.31
N VAL A 530 -43.52 13.10 -33.26
CA VAL A 530 -42.23 13.69 -32.88
C VAL A 530 -41.46 12.67 -32.05
N LEU A 531 -40.18 12.48 -32.35
CA LEU A 531 -39.27 11.71 -31.51
C LEU A 531 -38.32 12.66 -30.78
N ASN A 532 -38.19 12.49 -29.47
CA ASN A 532 -37.34 13.28 -28.60
C ASN A 532 -36.17 12.43 -28.09
N TYR A 533 -34.97 12.98 -28.13
CA TYR A 533 -33.75 12.34 -27.65
C TYR A 533 -33.03 13.25 -26.67
N ASP A 534 -32.76 12.75 -25.47
CA ASP A 534 -31.94 13.44 -24.49
C ASP A 534 -30.47 13.20 -24.81
N ILE A 535 -29.78 14.26 -25.21
CA ILE A 535 -28.36 14.23 -25.50
C ILE A 535 -27.61 14.70 -24.26
N PRO A 536 -26.61 13.94 -23.78
CA PRO A 536 -25.92 14.24 -22.55
C PRO A 536 -25.18 15.58 -22.56
N ALA A 537 -24.80 16.05 -21.38
CA ALA A 537 -24.13 17.33 -21.17
C ALA A 537 -22.72 17.39 -21.79
N GLY A 538 -22.40 18.48 -22.52
CA GLY A 538 -21.03 18.78 -22.93
C GLY A 538 -20.47 17.89 -24.04
N VAL A 539 -21.34 17.22 -24.81
CA VAL A 539 -20.94 16.36 -25.93
C VAL A 539 -21.24 17.07 -27.25
N THR A 540 -20.46 16.77 -28.28
CA THR A 540 -20.78 17.20 -29.64
C THR A 540 -21.57 16.08 -30.32
N ALA A 541 -22.79 16.41 -30.73
CA ALA A 541 -23.64 15.53 -31.49
C ALA A 541 -23.65 15.94 -32.96
N THR A 542 -23.61 14.97 -33.84
CA THR A 542 -23.79 15.11 -35.29
C THR A 542 -25.09 14.47 -35.71
N TYR A 543 -25.75 15.06 -36.70
CA TYR A 543 -26.87 14.42 -37.39
C TYR A 543 -26.70 14.51 -38.91
N LYS A 544 -27.26 13.53 -39.62
CA LYS A 544 -27.27 13.47 -41.08
C LYS A 544 -28.58 12.85 -41.57
N LEU A 545 -29.26 13.52 -42.52
CA LEU A 545 -30.45 13.00 -43.19
C LEU A 545 -30.09 12.48 -44.58
N GLU A 546 -30.45 11.24 -44.89
CA GLU A 546 -30.29 10.61 -46.20
C GLU A 546 -31.66 10.14 -46.69
N CYS A 547 -31.96 10.26 -47.97
CA CYS A 547 -33.23 9.77 -48.54
C CYS A 547 -32.95 8.62 -49.49
N PHE A 548 -33.85 7.64 -49.49
CA PHE A 548 -33.75 6.45 -50.31
C PHE A 548 -35.05 6.24 -51.08
N HIS A 549 -34.91 5.94 -52.36
CA HIS A 549 -36.00 5.43 -53.18
C HIS A 549 -35.48 4.30 -54.07
N VAL A 550 -36.37 3.38 -54.42
CA VAL A 550 -36.13 2.42 -55.49
C VAL A 550 -36.86 2.93 -56.73
N ARG A 551 -36.14 3.54 -57.68
CA ARG A 551 -36.72 3.93 -58.97
C ARG A 551 -37.16 2.69 -59.73
N GLU A 552 -38.46 2.54 -59.96
CA GLU A 552 -38.95 1.67 -61.02
C GLU A 552 -38.44 2.18 -62.36
N ALA A 553 -38.12 1.28 -63.30
CA ALA A 553 -37.57 1.62 -64.63
C ALA A 553 -38.46 2.60 -65.45
N ASN A 554 -39.73 2.79 -65.04
CA ASN A 554 -40.73 3.63 -65.67
C ASN A 554 -41.27 4.75 -64.75
N GLY A 555 -40.60 5.08 -63.63
CA GLY A 555 -41.06 6.08 -62.66
C GLY A 555 -41.07 7.53 -63.19
N ASP A 556 -41.97 8.37 -62.68
CA ASP A 556 -42.11 9.78 -63.06
C ASP A 556 -40.83 10.58 -62.71
N PRO A 557 -40.12 11.15 -63.70
CA PRO A 557 -38.89 11.91 -63.47
C PRO A 557 -39.11 13.24 -62.72
N ASN A 558 -40.36 13.67 -62.52
CA ASN A 558 -40.69 14.91 -61.82
C ASN A 558 -40.83 14.74 -60.29
N ILE A 559 -40.72 13.51 -59.77
CA ILE A 559 -40.72 13.24 -58.32
C ILE A 559 -39.29 13.41 -57.80
N PRO A 560 -39.04 14.30 -56.83
CA PRO A 560 -37.71 14.55 -56.29
C PRO A 560 -37.16 13.33 -55.53
N ASP A 561 -35.83 13.19 -55.50
CA ASP A 561 -35.12 12.08 -54.83
C ASP A 561 -35.39 12.01 -53.32
N CYS A 562 -35.88 13.10 -52.72
CA CYS A 562 -36.42 13.08 -51.37
C CYS A 562 -37.78 13.76 -51.34
N ILE A 563 -38.79 13.00 -50.94
CA ILE A 563 -40.16 13.49 -50.76
C ILE A 563 -40.47 13.85 -49.30
N PHE A 564 -39.52 13.69 -48.37
CA PHE A 564 -39.69 13.99 -46.95
C PHE A 564 -38.91 15.25 -46.56
N GLN A 565 -39.51 16.07 -45.69
CA GLN A 565 -38.78 17.09 -44.93
C GLN A 565 -38.69 16.61 -43.49
N VAL A 566 -37.52 16.69 -42.86
CA VAL A 566 -37.38 16.41 -41.42
C VAL A 566 -36.97 17.69 -40.71
N LEU A 567 -37.70 18.04 -39.66
CA LEU A 567 -37.39 19.18 -38.80
C LEU A 567 -36.58 18.73 -37.59
N LYS A 568 -35.53 19.46 -37.25
CA LYS A 568 -34.77 19.38 -35.99
C LYS A 568 -35.10 20.61 -35.15
N ASP A 569 -35.73 20.42 -33.99
CA ASP A 569 -36.19 21.50 -33.10
C ASP A 569 -36.99 22.61 -33.82
N GLY A 570 -37.80 22.21 -34.81
CA GLY A 570 -38.61 23.12 -35.62
C GLY A 570 -37.92 23.73 -36.85
N TYR A 571 -36.64 23.46 -37.07
CA TYR A 571 -35.88 23.94 -38.23
C TYR A 571 -35.64 22.83 -39.26
N GLU A 572 -35.77 23.15 -40.55
CA GLU A 572 -35.62 22.18 -41.64
C GLU A 572 -34.18 21.67 -41.78
N MET A 573 -34.03 20.36 -41.93
CA MET A 573 -32.76 19.69 -42.14
C MET A 573 -32.40 19.63 -43.62
N GLU A 574 -31.14 19.95 -43.95
CA GLU A 574 -30.60 19.77 -45.29
C GLU A 574 -30.25 18.30 -45.56
N ILE A 575 -30.66 17.78 -46.71
CA ILE A 575 -30.40 16.39 -47.12
C ILE A 575 -28.92 16.21 -47.48
N GLY A 576 -28.32 15.12 -47.01
CA GLY A 576 -26.93 14.73 -47.28
C GLY A 576 -25.88 15.50 -46.48
N ARG A 577 -26.25 16.62 -45.84
CA ARG A 577 -25.34 17.43 -45.03
C ARG A 577 -25.23 16.89 -43.61
N GLU A 578 -24.00 16.69 -43.17
CA GLU A 578 -23.70 16.41 -41.76
C GLU A 578 -23.59 17.73 -41.00
N VAL A 579 -24.30 17.84 -39.88
CA VAL A 579 -24.33 19.04 -39.04
C VAL A 579 -23.99 18.68 -37.61
N SER A 580 -23.01 19.37 -37.03
CA SER A 580 -22.61 19.22 -35.64
C SER A 580 -23.25 20.30 -34.76
N PHE A 581 -23.65 19.93 -33.55
CA PHE A 581 -24.07 20.84 -32.49
C PHE A 581 -23.58 20.34 -31.14
N SER A 582 -23.35 21.25 -30.20
CA SER A 582 -22.89 20.89 -28.85
C SER A 582 -23.98 21.15 -27.83
N THR A 583 -24.14 20.24 -26.86
CA THR A 583 -25.03 20.43 -25.72
C THR A 583 -24.33 21.19 -24.58
N CYS A 584 -25.07 22.02 -23.84
CA CYS A 584 -24.54 22.74 -22.67
C CYS A 584 -24.28 21.77 -21.49
N ARG A 585 -23.47 22.19 -20.48
CA ARG A 585 -23.32 21.41 -19.22
C ARG A 585 -24.66 21.42 -18.45
N GLY A 586 -25.46 20.38 -18.69
CA GLY A 586 -26.85 20.17 -18.24
C GLY A 586 -27.63 19.16 -19.14
N GLY A 587 -27.10 18.88 -20.34
CA GLY A 587 -27.77 18.06 -21.35
C GLY A 587 -28.72 18.89 -22.20
N GLY A 588 -29.38 18.25 -23.17
CA GLY A 588 -30.43 18.90 -23.96
C GLY A 588 -31.28 17.88 -24.70
N THR A 589 -32.60 18.08 -24.70
CA THR A 589 -33.52 17.30 -25.52
C THR A 589 -33.53 17.85 -26.94
N VAL A 590 -33.29 17.00 -27.93
CA VAL A 590 -33.43 17.32 -29.35
C VAL A 590 -34.61 16.56 -29.92
N SER A 591 -35.43 17.27 -30.68
CA SER A 591 -36.66 16.76 -31.28
C SER A 591 -36.53 16.64 -32.80
N PHE A 592 -37.00 15.51 -33.34
CA PHE A 592 -37.08 15.27 -34.77
C PHE A 592 -38.51 15.01 -35.20
N LYS A 593 -38.94 15.66 -36.28
CA LYS A 593 -40.29 15.52 -36.82
C LYS A 593 -40.29 15.49 -38.35
N PRO A 594 -40.71 14.39 -38.98
CA PRO A 594 -40.99 14.37 -40.41
C PRO A 594 -42.23 15.20 -40.74
N LEU A 595 -42.15 15.90 -41.86
CA LEU A 595 -43.24 16.60 -42.49
C LEU A 595 -43.46 16.04 -43.89
N VAL A 596 -44.72 16.13 -44.30
CA VAL A 596 -45.14 15.87 -45.68
C VAL A 596 -45.23 17.22 -46.38
N PRO A 597 -44.19 17.66 -47.12
CA PRO A 597 -44.31 18.86 -47.94
C PRO A 597 -45.39 18.65 -49.02
N ARG A 598 -46.26 19.65 -49.22
CA ARG A 598 -47.12 19.69 -50.42
C ARG A 598 -46.26 20.08 -51.61
N HIS A 599 -45.66 19.10 -52.28
CA HIS A 599 -45.07 19.32 -53.59
C HIS A 599 -46.15 19.15 -54.67
N PRO A 600 -46.30 20.08 -55.63
CA PRO A 600 -47.36 20.00 -56.66
C PRO A 600 -47.33 18.71 -57.48
N ASN A 601 -46.14 18.10 -57.61
CA ASN A 601 -45.89 16.90 -58.42
C ASN A 601 -45.77 15.60 -57.60
N VAL A 602 -46.00 15.62 -56.28
CA VAL A 602 -45.93 14.41 -55.43
C VAL A 602 -47.34 14.02 -54.98
N PRO A 603 -47.87 12.86 -55.41
CA PRO A 603 -49.13 12.33 -54.91
C PRO A 603 -49.14 12.18 -53.38
N VAL A 604 -50.24 12.54 -52.72
CA VAL A 604 -50.34 12.60 -51.24
C VAL A 604 -50.15 11.23 -50.58
N ASP A 605 -50.46 10.15 -51.30
CA ASP A 605 -50.33 8.75 -50.89
C ASP A 605 -48.90 8.19 -51.05
N LEU A 606 -48.01 8.86 -51.80
CA LEU A 606 -46.64 8.38 -52.04
C LEU A 606 -45.81 8.32 -50.74
N HIS A 607 -46.09 9.19 -49.77
CA HIS A 607 -45.42 9.18 -48.46
C HIS A 607 -45.70 7.90 -47.65
N LEU A 608 -46.82 7.22 -47.94
CA LEU A 608 -47.21 5.96 -47.32
C LEU A 608 -46.64 4.74 -48.06
N ASN A 609 -46.10 4.91 -49.26
CA ASN A 609 -45.51 3.81 -50.04
C ASN A 609 -44.21 3.31 -49.37
N PRO A 610 -44.07 1.99 -49.09
CA PRO A 610 -42.87 1.44 -48.47
C PRO A 610 -41.56 1.66 -49.27
N ASP A 611 -41.63 1.89 -50.57
CA ASP A 611 -40.47 2.06 -51.45
C ASP A 611 -39.79 3.44 -51.34
N TYR A 612 -40.44 4.39 -50.66
CA TYR A 612 -39.89 5.71 -50.34
C TYR A 612 -39.58 5.81 -48.86
N ASP A 613 -38.30 6.01 -48.53
CA ASP A 613 -37.82 6.06 -47.16
C ASP A 613 -36.75 7.15 -46.96
N PHE A 614 -36.42 7.43 -45.72
CA PHE A 614 -35.26 8.21 -45.34
C PHE A 614 -34.52 7.52 -44.19
N LYS A 615 -33.28 7.91 -43.97
CA LYS A 615 -32.51 7.53 -42.79
C LYS A 615 -31.92 8.78 -42.16
N LEU A 616 -32.31 8.99 -40.91
CA LEU A 616 -31.72 9.98 -40.03
C LEU A 616 -30.69 9.27 -39.15
N THR A 617 -29.42 9.62 -39.34
CA THR A 617 -28.33 9.15 -38.48
C THR A 617 -28.01 10.24 -37.45
N ILE A 618 -28.01 9.91 -36.17
CA ILE A 618 -27.57 10.78 -35.07
C ILE A 618 -26.39 10.11 -34.39
N THR A 619 -25.28 10.82 -34.21
CA THR A 619 -24.06 10.33 -33.58
C THR A 619 -23.58 11.27 -32.50
N TYR A 620 -23.31 10.77 -31.30
CA TYR A 620 -22.70 11.58 -30.22
C TYR A 620 -21.98 10.69 -29.22
N ASP A 621 -20.94 11.21 -28.57
CA ASP A 621 -20.24 10.50 -27.51
C ASP A 621 -21.12 10.46 -26.25
N GLN A 622 -21.32 9.29 -25.63
CA GLN A 622 -21.97 9.22 -24.32
C GLN A 622 -20.96 9.61 -23.22
N PRO A 623 -21.36 10.36 -22.17
CA PRO A 623 -20.55 10.52 -20.97
C PRO A 623 -20.30 9.14 -20.41
N ILE A 624 -19.02 8.77 -20.38
CA ILE A 624 -18.66 7.38 -20.21
C ILE A 624 -18.94 7.01 -18.74
N PRO A 625 -19.81 6.02 -18.47
CA PRO A 625 -20.07 5.58 -17.09
C PRO A 625 -18.85 4.91 -16.43
N MET A 626 -17.82 4.60 -17.22
CA MET A 626 -16.59 3.90 -16.81
C MET A 626 -15.32 4.61 -17.33
N LEU A 627 -14.36 4.86 -16.44
CA LEU A 627 -13.06 5.44 -16.73
C LEU A 627 -11.99 4.34 -16.74
N TYR A 628 -11.08 4.39 -17.73
CA TYR A 628 -9.81 3.67 -17.69
C TYR A 628 -8.86 4.41 -16.75
N SER A 629 -8.41 3.74 -15.70
CA SER A 629 -7.58 4.30 -14.63
C SER A 629 -6.13 3.82 -14.74
N GLY A 630 -5.22 4.51 -14.07
CA GLY A 630 -3.80 4.18 -14.08
C GLY A 630 -3.51 2.75 -13.65
N GLY A 631 -2.50 2.16 -14.29
CA GLY A 631 -1.93 0.88 -13.94
C GLY A 631 -2.67 -0.34 -14.49
N LYS A 632 -2.29 -1.50 -13.97
CA LYS A 632 -2.81 -2.80 -14.39
C LYS A 632 -3.22 -3.61 -13.17
N ARG A 633 -4.18 -4.51 -13.38
CA ARG A 633 -4.60 -5.52 -12.41
C ARG A 633 -4.42 -6.91 -12.99
N ILE A 634 -4.25 -7.89 -12.11
CA ILE A 634 -4.17 -9.31 -12.46
C ILE A 634 -5.52 -9.77 -12.97
N LYS A 635 -5.51 -10.29 -14.20
CA LYS A 635 -6.64 -11.02 -14.77
C LYS A 635 -6.53 -12.52 -14.47
N LYS A 636 -5.33 -13.08 -14.61
CA LYS A 636 -5.08 -14.52 -14.49
C LYS A 636 -3.67 -14.80 -14.00
N ILE A 637 -3.51 -15.79 -13.13
CA ILE A 637 -2.21 -16.35 -12.74
C ILE A 637 -2.20 -17.84 -13.08
N GLU A 638 -1.11 -18.30 -13.68
CA GLU A 638 -0.89 -19.70 -14.03
C GLU A 638 0.34 -20.22 -13.28
N TYR A 639 0.17 -21.29 -12.49
CA TYR A 639 1.24 -21.99 -11.80
C TYR A 639 1.52 -23.30 -12.53
N ILE A 640 2.60 -23.33 -13.28
CA ILE A 640 2.98 -24.44 -14.16
C ILE A 640 4.12 -25.23 -13.51
N THR A 641 3.92 -26.53 -13.36
CA THR A 641 4.93 -27.50 -12.92
C THR A 641 5.14 -28.53 -14.04
N GLU A 642 6.01 -29.52 -13.83
CA GLU A 642 6.22 -30.59 -14.82
C GLU A 642 4.99 -31.47 -15.06
N HIS A 643 4.07 -31.54 -14.08
CA HIS A 643 2.95 -32.49 -14.08
C HIS A 643 1.57 -31.85 -13.94
N ASP A 644 1.51 -30.56 -13.59
CA ASP A 644 0.26 -29.87 -13.26
C ASP A 644 0.32 -28.39 -13.68
N THR A 645 -0.82 -27.83 -14.07
CA THR A 645 -1.01 -26.40 -14.28
C THR A 645 -2.25 -25.95 -13.53
N ARG A 646 -2.05 -25.13 -12.50
CA ARG A 646 -3.13 -24.52 -11.73
C ARG A 646 -3.38 -23.11 -12.20
N ILE A 647 -4.64 -22.73 -12.32
CA ILE A 647 -5.04 -21.41 -12.83
C ILE A 647 -5.91 -20.73 -11.78
N LYS A 648 -5.66 -19.43 -11.58
CA LYS A 648 -6.58 -18.53 -10.88
C LYS A 648 -6.95 -17.38 -11.80
N GLU A 649 -8.24 -17.20 -12.04
CA GLU A 649 -8.79 -16.08 -12.82
C GLU A 649 -9.61 -15.14 -11.93
N PHE A 650 -9.55 -13.85 -12.21
CA PHE A 650 -10.16 -12.79 -11.40
C PHE A 650 -11.14 -11.97 -12.23
N ASP A 651 -12.35 -11.77 -11.72
CA ASP A 651 -13.38 -10.89 -12.32
C ASP A 651 -13.73 -9.75 -11.36
N TYR A 652 -13.64 -8.52 -11.87
CA TYR A 652 -13.83 -7.28 -11.11
C TYR A 652 -15.20 -6.64 -11.40
N ASN A 653 -16.11 -7.36 -12.06
CA ASN A 653 -17.45 -6.86 -12.41
C ASN A 653 -18.53 -7.41 -11.47
N ARG A 654 -19.56 -6.60 -11.20
CA ARG A 654 -20.76 -6.99 -10.47
C ARG A 654 -22.00 -6.59 -11.26
N GLY A 655 -22.87 -7.55 -11.57
CA GLY A 655 -24.09 -7.30 -12.35
C GLY A 655 -23.83 -6.74 -13.75
N GLY A 656 -22.68 -7.07 -14.35
CA GLY A 656 -22.28 -6.60 -15.68
C GLY A 656 -21.52 -5.26 -15.72
N ASN A 657 -21.43 -4.54 -14.59
CA ASN A 657 -20.68 -3.28 -14.48
C ASN A 657 -19.41 -3.47 -13.65
N THR A 658 -18.41 -2.62 -13.88
CA THR A 658 -17.20 -2.61 -13.03
C THR A 658 -17.56 -2.30 -11.57
N SER A 659 -16.93 -3.00 -10.63
CA SER A 659 -17.02 -2.69 -9.20
C SER A 659 -16.00 -1.64 -8.75
N GLY A 660 -15.11 -1.24 -9.67
CA GLY A 660 -14.04 -0.29 -9.44
C GLY A 660 -14.55 1.13 -9.29
N VAL A 661 -13.91 1.93 -8.45
CA VAL A 661 -14.15 3.37 -8.33
C VAL A 661 -12.82 4.09 -8.41
N VAL A 662 -12.71 5.05 -9.33
CA VAL A 662 -11.54 5.91 -9.44
C VAL A 662 -11.58 6.91 -8.28
N ILE A 663 -10.56 6.88 -7.43
CA ILE A 663 -10.56 7.64 -6.17
C ILE A 663 -10.13 9.10 -6.43
N GLY A 664 -9.23 9.29 -7.40
CA GLY A 664 -8.57 10.57 -7.62
C GLY A 664 -8.08 10.73 -9.05
N LEU A 665 -7.86 11.98 -9.47
CA LEU A 665 -7.35 12.35 -10.80
C LEU A 665 -5.93 12.95 -10.69
N PRO A 666 -5.01 12.61 -11.60
CA PRO A 666 -3.61 13.04 -11.55
C PRO A 666 -3.42 14.53 -11.85
N SER A 667 -4.27 15.08 -12.71
CA SER A 667 -4.36 16.50 -13.01
C SER A 667 -5.81 16.86 -13.31
N TYR A 668 -6.16 18.15 -13.34
CA TYR A 668 -7.44 18.65 -13.82
C TYR A 668 -7.42 20.19 -13.93
N LEU A 669 -8.30 20.77 -14.74
CA LEU A 669 -8.56 22.20 -14.78
C LEU A 669 -9.88 22.55 -14.11
N LEU A 670 -9.92 23.70 -13.43
CA LEU A 670 -11.15 24.29 -12.93
C LEU A 670 -11.60 25.45 -13.80
N ILE A 671 -12.91 25.57 -13.94
CA ILE A 671 -13.58 26.59 -14.74
C ILE A 671 -14.56 27.41 -13.91
N ASP A 672 -14.66 28.71 -14.19
CA ASP A 672 -15.65 29.60 -13.56
C ASP A 672 -17.02 29.37 -14.18
N LYS A 673 -18.03 29.16 -13.33
CA LYS A 673 -19.43 29.04 -13.76
C LYS A 673 -20.11 30.41 -13.96
N TYR A 674 -19.52 31.50 -13.44
CA TYR A 674 -20.14 32.83 -13.42
C TYR A 674 -19.50 33.80 -14.42
N LYS A 675 -19.93 33.77 -15.69
CA LYS A 675 -20.00 34.99 -16.54
C LYS A 675 -20.82 34.79 -17.81
N ASN A 676 -21.97 35.49 -17.84
CA ASN A 676 -22.79 35.95 -18.96
C ASN A 676 -23.74 34.97 -19.67
N ASN A 677 -24.95 35.50 -19.97
CA ASN A 677 -26.09 34.95 -20.70
C ASN A 677 -25.82 34.55 -22.18
N SER A 678 -24.64 34.00 -22.49
CA SER A 678 -24.30 33.49 -23.81
C SER A 678 -23.87 32.04 -23.66
N ALA A 679 -24.40 31.15 -24.50
CA ALA A 679 -24.11 29.73 -24.45
C ALA A 679 -22.59 29.44 -24.47
N CYS A 680 -22.14 28.58 -23.54
CA CYS A 680 -20.88 27.81 -23.62
C CYS A 680 -19.52 28.56 -23.54
N THR A 681 -19.38 29.71 -22.86
CA THR A 681 -18.04 30.27 -22.57
C THR A 681 -17.56 29.92 -21.16
N ASN A 682 -16.65 28.95 -21.05
CA ASN A 682 -15.97 28.57 -19.79
C ASN A 682 -14.67 29.37 -19.63
N PHE A 683 -14.43 29.96 -18.45
CA PHE A 683 -13.16 30.61 -18.12
C PHE A 683 -12.31 29.69 -17.25
N ILE A 684 -11.07 29.40 -17.64
CA ILE A 684 -10.17 28.58 -16.83
C ILE A 684 -9.62 29.41 -15.67
N ILE A 685 -9.84 28.97 -14.43
CA ILE A 685 -9.42 29.68 -13.22
C ILE A 685 -8.13 29.08 -12.64
N ALA A 686 -8.01 27.75 -12.63
CA ALA A 686 -6.89 27.06 -11.99
C ALA A 686 -6.54 25.74 -12.68
N TYR A 687 -5.27 25.36 -12.54
CA TYR A 687 -4.72 24.08 -13.01
C TYR A 687 -4.06 23.36 -11.85
N PHE A 688 -4.39 22.08 -11.69
CA PHE A 688 -3.77 21.21 -10.71
C PHE A 688 -3.14 20.03 -11.45
N ASP A 689 -1.92 19.70 -11.07
CA ASP A 689 -1.19 18.52 -11.51
C ASP A 689 -0.64 17.75 -10.31
N GLN A 690 0.12 16.69 -10.57
CA GLN A 690 0.68 15.81 -9.55
C GLN A 690 1.65 16.52 -8.57
N THR A 691 2.14 17.72 -8.91
CA THR A 691 3.00 18.52 -8.04
C THR A 691 2.21 19.48 -7.15
N SER A 692 0.92 19.64 -7.42
CA SER A 692 0.01 20.47 -6.64
C SER A 692 -0.35 19.79 -5.32
N ALA A 693 -0.35 20.57 -4.23
CA ALA A 693 -0.89 20.16 -2.93
C ALA A 693 -2.39 19.79 -2.97
N PHE A 694 -3.11 20.18 -4.04
CA PHE A 694 -4.55 19.95 -4.26
C PHE A 694 -4.84 18.73 -5.15
N SER A 695 -3.80 18.06 -5.64
CA SER A 695 -3.99 16.79 -6.35
C SER A 695 -4.23 15.67 -5.34
N SER A 696 -5.17 14.78 -5.63
CA SER A 696 -5.35 13.52 -4.92
C SER A 696 -4.24 12.56 -5.37
N TYR A 697 -3.01 12.77 -4.89
CA TYR A 697 -1.89 11.90 -5.24
C TYR A 697 -1.94 10.64 -4.36
N GLN A 698 -2.47 9.56 -4.92
CA GLN A 698 -2.40 8.23 -4.33
C GLN A 698 -1.67 7.28 -5.29
N ALA A 699 -0.83 6.41 -4.71
CA ALA A 699 -0.13 5.40 -5.49
C ALA A 699 -1.10 4.42 -6.18
N ASN A 700 -2.26 4.18 -5.56
CA ASN A 700 -3.39 3.43 -6.11
C ASN A 700 -4.53 4.40 -6.44
N THR A 701 -4.82 4.59 -7.72
CA THR A 701 -5.84 5.56 -8.19
C THR A 701 -7.24 4.96 -8.30
N ILE A 702 -7.38 3.67 -7.97
CA ILE A 702 -8.62 2.90 -8.07
C ILE A 702 -8.67 1.83 -6.98
N GLY A 703 -9.89 1.49 -6.55
CA GLY A 703 -10.16 0.32 -5.73
C GLY A 703 -11.44 -0.37 -6.14
N TYR A 704 -11.52 -1.69 -5.91
CA TYR A 704 -12.63 -2.56 -6.28
C TYR A 704 -13.49 -2.91 -5.07
N SER A 705 -14.76 -2.56 -5.13
CA SER A 705 -15.72 -2.90 -4.07
C SER A 705 -16.16 -4.37 -4.10
N PHE A 706 -15.92 -5.08 -5.22
CA PHE A 706 -16.28 -6.48 -5.41
C PHE A 706 -15.30 -7.20 -6.36
N VAL A 707 -14.86 -8.41 -5.99
CA VAL A 707 -14.03 -9.26 -6.85
C VAL A 707 -14.44 -10.71 -6.72
N THR A 708 -14.48 -11.44 -7.82
CA THR A 708 -14.61 -12.91 -7.85
C THR A 708 -13.26 -13.53 -8.22
N GLU A 709 -12.76 -14.45 -7.40
CA GLU A 709 -11.63 -15.33 -7.70
C GLU A 709 -12.15 -16.73 -8.05
N PHE A 710 -11.74 -17.27 -9.20
CA PHE A 710 -12.07 -18.62 -9.63
C PHE A 710 -10.90 -19.57 -9.37
N ASN A 711 -11.18 -20.76 -8.82
CA ASN A 711 -10.21 -21.86 -8.76
C ASN A 711 -10.24 -22.64 -10.09
N GLY A 712 -9.58 -22.06 -11.10
CA GLY A 712 -9.66 -22.43 -12.51
C GLY A 712 -9.84 -21.19 -13.39
N THR A 713 -10.47 -21.37 -14.54
CA THR A 713 -10.94 -20.25 -15.38
C THR A 713 -12.37 -19.88 -15.04
N LYS A 714 -12.83 -18.72 -15.52
CA LYS A 714 -14.22 -18.26 -15.36
C LYS A 714 -15.24 -19.29 -15.87
N ASP A 715 -14.90 -19.99 -16.96
CA ASP A 715 -15.78 -20.97 -17.60
C ASP A 715 -15.60 -22.41 -17.06
N ILE A 716 -14.39 -22.76 -16.60
CA ILE A 716 -14.04 -24.10 -16.12
C ILE A 716 -13.29 -23.99 -14.79
N ASN A 717 -13.98 -24.24 -13.69
CA ASN A 717 -13.41 -24.16 -12.33
C ASN A 717 -14.09 -25.12 -11.36
N GLU A 718 -13.39 -25.40 -10.25
CA GLU A 718 -13.86 -26.22 -9.14
C GLU A 718 -14.72 -25.43 -8.13
N GLY A 719 -14.75 -24.10 -8.26
CA GLY A 719 -15.39 -23.21 -7.32
C GLY A 719 -14.91 -21.76 -7.48
N LYS A 720 -15.55 -20.86 -6.73
CA LYS A 720 -15.21 -19.44 -6.71
C LYS A 720 -15.32 -18.85 -5.32
N THR A 721 -14.58 -17.77 -5.07
CA THR A 721 -14.74 -16.94 -3.87
C THR A 721 -15.04 -15.51 -4.28
N GLU A 722 -16.11 -14.93 -3.72
CA GLU A 722 -16.50 -13.54 -3.91
C GLU A 722 -16.10 -12.72 -2.68
N TYR A 723 -15.46 -11.58 -2.92
CA TYR A 723 -14.99 -10.66 -1.89
C TYR A 723 -15.67 -9.30 -2.03
N TYR A 724 -16.07 -8.71 -0.92
CA TYR A 724 -16.70 -7.39 -0.85
C TYR A 724 -15.86 -6.46 0.01
N PHE A 725 -15.59 -5.25 -0.49
CA PHE A 725 -14.71 -4.29 0.17
C PHE A 725 -15.33 -2.92 0.36
N THR A 726 -14.92 -2.21 1.40
CA THR A 726 -15.20 -0.78 1.59
C THR A 726 -14.45 0.06 0.55
N ASN A 727 -15.13 1.05 -0.04
CA ASN A 727 -14.55 1.91 -1.08
C ASN A 727 -15.00 3.38 -0.93
N LEU A 728 -14.49 4.05 0.10
CA LEU A 728 -14.84 5.42 0.47
C LEU A 728 -14.00 6.46 -0.30
N PRO A 729 -14.60 7.47 -0.95
CA PRO A 729 -13.86 8.52 -1.66
C PRO A 729 -13.00 9.34 -0.68
N ASP A 730 -12.04 10.09 -1.22
CA ASP A 730 -11.27 11.04 -0.41
C ASP A 730 -12.18 12.13 0.20
N GLY A 731 -11.80 12.58 1.39
CA GLY A 731 -12.60 13.47 2.22
C GLY A 731 -12.60 14.92 1.72
N GLY A 732 -13.60 15.68 2.17
CA GLY A 732 -13.84 17.06 1.74
C GLY A 732 -14.89 17.10 0.63
N GLY A 733 -14.70 16.36 -0.46
CA GLY A 733 -15.68 16.28 -1.56
C GLY A 733 -15.98 17.62 -2.26
N ASP A 734 -15.26 18.67 -1.89
CA ASP A 734 -15.45 20.06 -2.26
C ASP A 734 -14.09 20.79 -2.41
N TYR A 735 -12.97 20.04 -2.38
CA TYR A 735 -11.61 20.55 -2.54
C TYR A 735 -11.36 21.21 -3.90
N TYR A 736 -12.17 20.87 -4.91
CA TYR A 736 -12.19 21.49 -6.23
C TYR A 736 -12.96 22.82 -6.25
N GLU A 737 -13.61 23.22 -5.16
CA GLU A 737 -14.25 24.53 -5.04
C GLU A 737 -13.27 25.55 -4.45
N PHE A 738 -13.36 26.82 -4.87
CA PHE A 738 -12.52 27.87 -4.31
C PHE A 738 -13.07 28.36 -2.94
N PRO A 739 -12.23 28.59 -1.92
CA PRO A 739 -10.78 28.34 -1.85
C PRO A 739 -10.43 26.84 -1.84
N TYR A 740 -9.53 26.44 -2.74
CA TYR A 740 -9.10 25.04 -2.93
C TYR A 740 -8.31 24.56 -1.74
N HIS A 741 -8.50 23.33 -1.26
CA HIS A 741 -7.71 22.75 -0.16
C HIS A 741 -7.26 21.33 -0.51
N PRO A 742 -6.20 20.78 0.11
CA PRO A 742 -5.82 19.39 -0.10
C PRO A 742 -6.98 18.45 0.25
N PRO A 743 -7.20 17.37 -0.52
CA PRO A 743 -8.15 16.33 -0.14
C PRO A 743 -7.69 15.61 1.14
N THR A 744 -8.63 15.22 2.00
CA THR A 744 -8.29 14.37 3.16
C THR A 744 -8.13 12.93 2.69
N ASP A 745 -6.93 12.38 2.84
CA ASP A 745 -6.61 11.02 2.40
C ASP A 745 -7.38 9.97 3.20
N ASN A 746 -8.34 9.29 2.57
CA ASN A 746 -9.14 8.26 3.24
C ASN A 746 -8.64 6.83 2.97
N GLU A 747 -7.37 6.65 2.57
CA GLU A 747 -6.80 5.34 2.23
C GLU A 747 -6.99 4.30 3.35
N TRP A 748 -6.80 4.72 4.59
CA TRP A 748 -6.92 3.87 5.77
C TRP A 748 -8.38 3.39 6.04
N LEU A 749 -9.38 4.02 5.41
CA LEU A 749 -10.79 3.66 5.48
C LEU A 749 -11.24 2.67 4.38
N ARG A 750 -10.41 2.46 3.35
CA ARG A 750 -10.72 1.66 2.16
C ARG A 750 -10.17 0.23 2.25
N GLY A 751 -10.64 -0.64 1.36
CA GLY A 751 -10.13 -2.01 1.20
C GLY A 751 -10.37 -2.95 2.37
N LYS A 752 -11.26 -2.61 3.32
CA LYS A 752 -11.65 -3.49 4.42
C LYS A 752 -12.61 -4.54 3.88
N ASN A 753 -12.30 -5.82 4.10
CA ASN A 753 -13.13 -6.93 3.66
C ASN A 753 -14.36 -7.03 4.56
N VAL A 754 -15.54 -6.82 3.99
CA VAL A 754 -16.81 -6.76 4.74
C VAL A 754 -17.68 -8.00 4.52
N ASN A 755 -17.46 -8.74 3.43
CA ASN A 755 -18.12 -10.02 3.19
C ASN A 755 -17.26 -10.91 2.28
N THR A 756 -17.19 -12.20 2.57
CA THR A 756 -16.56 -13.22 1.74
C THR A 756 -17.49 -14.40 1.57
N LEU A 757 -17.78 -14.78 0.33
CA LEU A 757 -18.65 -15.90 -0.03
C LEU A 757 -17.83 -16.94 -0.81
N THR A 758 -17.73 -18.16 -0.29
CA THR A 758 -17.01 -19.26 -0.94
C THR A 758 -17.98 -20.30 -1.47
N TYR A 759 -17.84 -20.64 -2.75
CA TYR A 759 -18.68 -21.58 -3.47
C TYR A 759 -17.86 -22.74 -4.02
N SER A 760 -18.38 -23.96 -3.93
CA SER A 760 -17.93 -25.08 -4.77
C SER A 760 -18.76 -25.15 -6.05
N ASN A 761 -18.17 -25.65 -7.13
CA ASN A 761 -18.86 -25.88 -8.40
C ASN A 761 -19.14 -27.38 -8.58
N VAL A 762 -20.42 -27.76 -8.47
CA VAL A 762 -20.84 -29.15 -8.60
C VAL A 762 -21.46 -29.37 -9.99
N PRO A 763 -20.97 -30.32 -10.80
CA PRO A 763 -21.42 -30.50 -12.19
C PRO A 763 -22.94 -30.64 -12.39
N SER A 764 -23.67 -31.16 -11.39
CA SER A 764 -25.11 -31.37 -11.45
C SER A 764 -25.96 -30.23 -10.87
N ARG A 765 -25.36 -29.29 -10.12
CA ARG A 765 -26.09 -28.24 -9.37
C ARG A 765 -25.56 -26.83 -9.61
N GLY A 766 -24.43 -26.67 -10.30
CA GLY A 766 -23.72 -25.40 -10.44
C GLY A 766 -23.04 -24.98 -9.13
N TYR A 767 -22.92 -23.68 -8.91
CA TYR A 767 -22.29 -23.12 -7.71
C TYR A 767 -23.16 -23.32 -6.47
N VAL A 768 -22.59 -23.96 -5.44
CA VAL A 768 -23.20 -24.17 -4.13
C VAL A 768 -22.41 -23.36 -3.11
N LEU A 769 -23.08 -22.50 -2.34
CA LEU A 769 -22.45 -21.73 -1.27
C LEU A 769 -22.05 -22.66 -0.12
N GLU A 770 -20.78 -22.63 0.27
CA GLU A 770 -20.24 -23.47 1.35
C GLU A 770 -19.93 -22.65 2.61
N LYS A 771 -19.43 -21.42 2.43
CA LYS A 771 -19.01 -20.56 3.53
C LYS A 771 -19.32 -19.10 3.23
N GLU A 772 -19.79 -18.39 4.25
CA GLU A 772 -19.98 -16.94 4.26
C GLU A 772 -19.31 -16.34 5.51
N VAL A 773 -18.55 -15.27 5.35
CA VAL A 773 -17.91 -14.52 6.45
C VAL A 773 -18.24 -13.04 6.30
N ILE A 774 -19.10 -12.53 7.18
CA ILE A 774 -19.47 -11.11 7.24
C ILE A 774 -18.62 -10.44 8.30
N THR A 775 -18.03 -9.29 7.99
CA THR A 775 -17.19 -8.52 8.92
C THR A 775 -17.66 -7.08 9.00
N ASN A 776 -17.90 -6.60 10.22
CA ASN A 776 -18.26 -5.23 10.53
C ASN A 776 -17.12 -4.55 11.28
N TYR A 777 -17.00 -3.23 11.15
CA TYR A 777 -15.89 -2.46 11.70
C TYR A 777 -16.38 -1.28 12.54
N LEU A 778 -15.54 -0.85 13.50
CA LEU A 778 -15.66 0.43 14.19
C LEU A 778 -14.71 1.43 13.54
N TYR A 779 -15.23 2.60 13.18
CA TYR A 779 -14.47 3.72 12.62
C TYR A 779 -14.50 4.88 13.60
N GLY A 780 -13.36 5.14 14.25
CA GLY A 780 -13.29 6.10 15.34
C GLY A 780 -14.43 5.89 16.34
N ASP A 781 -14.58 4.65 16.84
CA ASP A 781 -15.63 4.12 17.74
C ASP A 781 -17.09 4.06 17.25
N HIS A 782 -17.39 4.51 16.03
CA HIS A 782 -18.74 4.43 15.45
C HIS A 782 -18.89 3.22 14.54
N PHE A 783 -20.08 2.62 14.51
CA PHE A 783 -20.37 1.44 13.68
C PHE A 783 -20.39 1.77 12.18
N TYR A 784 -19.79 0.88 11.39
CA TYR A 784 -19.90 0.83 9.94
C TYR A 784 -19.92 -0.63 9.51
N GLY A 785 -20.91 -1.02 8.72
CA GLY A 785 -21.06 -2.42 8.37
C GLY A 785 -22.19 -2.69 7.41
N PHE A 786 -22.62 -3.94 7.41
CA PHE A 786 -23.88 -4.34 6.79
C PHE A 786 -24.93 -4.46 7.87
N ASP A 787 -26.07 -3.80 7.69
CA ASP A 787 -27.21 -3.99 8.59
C ASP A 787 -27.74 -5.44 8.54
N LEU A 788 -27.61 -6.11 7.38
CA LEU A 788 -28.07 -7.48 7.15
C LEU A 788 -27.27 -8.20 6.04
N VAL A 789 -27.41 -9.52 6.00
CA VAL A 789 -26.83 -10.47 5.04
C VAL A 789 -27.23 -10.10 3.60
N GLY A 790 -26.26 -9.73 2.77
CA GLY A 790 -26.52 -9.22 1.41
C GLY A 790 -27.25 -7.86 1.37
N GLY A 791 -27.35 -7.18 2.51
CA GLY A 791 -28.03 -5.90 2.68
C GLY A 791 -27.27 -4.73 2.07
N THR A 792 -27.89 -3.54 2.15
CA THR A 792 -27.27 -2.29 1.73
C THR A 792 -26.16 -1.94 2.71
N PHE A 793 -24.99 -1.55 2.20
CA PHE A 793 -23.92 -0.98 3.01
C PHE A 793 -24.45 0.19 3.84
N THR A 794 -24.29 0.16 5.16
CA THR A 794 -24.56 1.31 6.00
C THR A 794 -23.31 2.14 6.17
N TYR A 795 -23.39 3.40 5.71
CA TYR A 795 -22.39 4.42 5.98
C TYR A 795 -22.41 4.76 7.47
N PRO A 796 -21.30 5.23 8.05
CA PRO A 796 -21.27 5.48 9.48
C PRO A 796 -22.25 6.63 9.78
N ASP A 797 -22.93 6.58 10.91
CA ASP A 797 -23.88 7.62 11.35
C ASP A 797 -23.22 9.00 11.57
N PHE A 798 -21.90 9.10 11.40
CA PHE A 798 -21.11 10.32 11.49
C PHE A 798 -20.33 10.60 10.20
N LYS A 799 -20.23 11.87 9.80
CA LYS A 799 -19.37 12.30 8.70
C LYS A 799 -17.93 12.39 9.20
N PHE A 800 -17.13 11.36 8.94
CA PHE A 800 -15.70 11.32 9.28
C PHE A 800 -14.98 12.59 8.81
N ASN A 801 -15.31 13.04 7.59
CA ASN A 801 -14.94 14.33 7.06
C ASN A 801 -16.19 15.20 6.91
N PRO A 802 -16.44 16.17 7.80
CA PRO A 802 -17.51 17.13 7.56
C PRO A 802 -17.20 17.95 6.31
N PRO A 803 -18.22 18.42 5.56
CA PRO A 803 -18.04 19.39 4.50
C PRO A 803 -17.29 20.61 5.02
N ALA A 804 -16.57 21.32 4.14
CA ALA A 804 -15.94 22.55 4.55
C ALA A 804 -16.98 23.56 5.06
N GLU A 805 -16.61 24.31 6.09
CA GLU A 805 -17.46 25.34 6.66
C GLU A 805 -17.05 26.70 6.09
N TYR A 806 -18.03 27.48 5.65
CA TYR A 806 -17.81 28.85 5.22
C TYR A 806 -18.17 29.78 6.37
N LEU A 807 -17.22 30.64 6.75
CA LEU A 807 -17.48 31.73 7.67
C LEU A 807 -17.36 33.05 6.92
N GLY A 808 -18.43 33.84 6.98
CA GLY A 808 -18.45 35.20 6.46
C GLY A 808 -17.43 36.11 7.15
N TRP A 809 -17.10 37.25 6.53
CA TRP A 809 -16.11 38.19 7.08
C TRP A 809 -16.42 38.68 8.50
N THR A 810 -17.70 38.76 8.88
CA THR A 810 -18.16 39.25 10.19
C THR A 810 -18.64 38.15 11.13
N GLU A 811 -18.65 36.88 10.68
CA GLU A 811 -19.14 35.76 11.50
C GLU A 811 -18.05 35.31 12.49
N GLU A 812 -18.36 35.23 13.77
CA GLU A 812 -17.44 34.77 14.81
C GLU A 812 -17.77 33.34 15.23
N LYS A 813 -16.74 32.52 15.44
CA LYS A 813 -16.88 31.14 15.92
C LYS A 813 -15.99 30.93 17.14
N SER A 814 -16.62 30.65 18.27
CA SER A 814 -15.93 30.48 19.57
C SER A 814 -14.99 29.27 19.63
N SER A 815 -15.17 28.28 18.75
CA SER A 815 -14.27 27.13 18.58
C SER A 815 -14.41 26.52 17.18
N LEU A 816 -13.30 26.09 16.59
CA LEU A 816 -13.30 25.33 15.31
C LEU A 816 -13.70 23.86 15.49
N GLY A 817 -13.99 23.40 16.71
CA GLY A 817 -14.27 22.00 16.99
C GLY A 817 -13.07 21.11 16.69
N LYS A 818 -11.85 21.60 16.97
CA LYS A 818 -10.62 20.79 16.97
C LYS A 818 -10.85 19.62 17.92
N VAL A 819 -10.62 18.40 17.44
CA VAL A 819 -10.61 17.20 18.28
C VAL A 819 -9.16 16.76 18.33
N GLY A 820 -8.54 16.89 19.50
CA GLY A 820 -7.14 16.52 19.71
C GLY A 820 -6.98 15.08 20.22
N VAL A 821 -5.75 14.56 20.11
CA VAL A 821 -5.34 13.25 20.67
C VAL A 821 -5.64 13.14 22.18
N ASN A 822 -5.66 14.28 22.88
CA ASN A 822 -5.95 14.37 24.31
C ASN A 822 -7.46 14.40 24.64
N GLU A 823 -8.31 14.71 23.66
CA GLU A 823 -9.78 14.79 23.84
C GLU A 823 -10.48 13.52 23.35
N SER A 824 -10.00 12.94 22.24
CA SER A 824 -10.41 11.63 21.76
C SER A 824 -9.18 10.82 21.36
N ARG A 825 -9.10 9.59 21.88
CA ARG A 825 -8.10 8.60 21.45
C ARG A 825 -8.54 7.91 20.16
N THR A 826 -9.80 7.96 19.76
CA THR A 826 -10.31 7.19 18.61
C THR A 826 -10.34 7.99 17.32
N LEU A 827 -10.27 9.33 17.42
CA LEU A 827 -10.41 10.27 16.31
C LEU A 827 -9.57 11.53 16.58
N PHE A 828 -8.98 12.11 15.53
CA PHE A 828 -8.58 13.52 15.55
C PHE A 828 -9.22 14.29 14.39
N LYS A 829 -9.37 15.59 14.61
CA LYS A 829 -9.87 16.55 13.63
C LYS A 829 -9.02 17.82 13.72
N LEU A 830 -8.18 18.03 12.72
CA LEU A 830 -7.28 19.17 12.61
C LEU A 830 -7.88 20.22 11.67
N PRO A 831 -8.42 21.34 12.19
CA PRO A 831 -8.97 22.40 11.36
C PRO A 831 -7.87 23.19 10.67
N LEU A 832 -8.05 23.43 9.38
CA LEU A 832 -7.22 24.28 8.54
C LEU A 832 -8.12 25.30 7.84
N PHE A 833 -7.60 26.49 7.51
CA PHE A 833 -8.44 27.49 6.83
C PHE A 833 -7.73 28.16 5.67
N MET A 834 -8.55 28.65 4.74
CA MET A 834 -8.12 29.41 3.59
C MET A 834 -9.00 30.62 3.35
N ARG A 835 -8.37 31.70 2.89
CA ARG A 835 -9.06 32.95 2.60
C ARG A 835 -9.90 32.84 1.34
N LYS A 836 -11.18 33.21 1.43
CA LYS A 836 -12.02 33.49 0.27
C LYS A 836 -11.74 34.91 -0.22
N ARG A 837 -11.04 35.02 -1.36
CA ARG A 837 -10.77 36.31 -2.01
C ARG A 837 -11.99 36.71 -2.86
N PRO A 838 -12.42 37.98 -2.82
CA PRO A 838 -13.52 38.45 -3.65
C PRO A 838 -13.07 38.57 -5.11
N VAL A 839 -13.98 38.31 -6.05
CA VAL A 839 -13.75 38.52 -7.49
C VAL A 839 -13.53 40.01 -7.80
N ASN A 840 -14.15 40.90 -7.01
CA ASN A 840 -13.91 42.33 -7.01
C ASN A 840 -13.14 42.73 -5.74
N PRO A 841 -11.91 43.25 -5.83
CA PRO A 841 -11.12 43.70 -4.68
C PRO A 841 -11.80 44.76 -3.80
N LEU A 842 -12.83 45.44 -4.31
CA LEU A 842 -13.59 46.48 -3.61
C LEU A 842 -14.79 45.94 -2.82
N ASP A 843 -15.16 44.67 -2.98
CA ASP A 843 -16.30 44.06 -2.30
C ASP A 843 -15.88 43.32 -1.01
N ARG A 844 -16.18 43.95 0.13
CA ARG A 844 -15.90 43.37 1.45
C ARG A 844 -16.91 42.29 1.86
N TYR A 845 -18.09 42.24 1.25
CA TYR A 845 -19.18 41.34 1.64
C TYR A 845 -19.03 39.93 1.07
N THR A 846 -18.20 39.73 0.03
CA THR A 846 -17.87 38.42 -0.54
C THR A 846 -16.57 37.82 0.01
N SER A 847 -15.90 38.52 0.93
CA SER A 847 -14.71 38.06 1.64
C SER A 847 -15.08 37.17 2.83
N GLY A 848 -14.21 36.22 3.19
CA GLY A 848 -14.44 35.32 4.32
C GLY A 848 -13.34 34.27 4.43
N LEU A 849 -13.59 33.23 5.21
CA LEU A 849 -12.71 32.06 5.28
C LEU A 849 -13.48 30.76 5.05
N ARG A 850 -12.77 29.78 4.51
CA ARG A 850 -13.22 28.40 4.40
C ARG A 850 -12.41 27.56 5.36
N VAL A 851 -13.07 26.83 6.25
CA VAL A 851 -12.44 25.88 7.17
C VAL A 851 -12.63 24.47 6.61
N TYR A 852 -11.53 23.75 6.44
CA TYR A 852 -11.52 22.34 6.09
C TYR A 852 -10.80 21.54 7.18
N TYR A 853 -10.91 20.21 7.14
CA TYR A 853 -10.47 19.37 8.23
C TYR A 853 -9.65 18.18 7.74
N LEU A 854 -8.45 18.02 8.27
CA LEU A 854 -7.70 16.78 8.17
C LEU A 854 -8.11 15.88 9.33
N THR A 855 -8.45 14.64 9.02
CA THR A 855 -8.99 13.70 9.99
C THR A 855 -8.28 12.36 9.91
N GLY A 856 -8.19 11.68 11.05
CA GLY A 856 -7.75 10.31 11.14
C GLY A 856 -8.22 9.68 12.44
N GLY A 857 -8.05 8.37 12.59
CA GLY A 857 -8.63 7.64 13.71
C GLY A 857 -8.32 6.15 13.68
N THR A 858 -9.07 5.36 14.45
CA THR A 858 -8.95 3.89 14.49
C THR A 858 -9.90 3.22 13.51
N VAL A 859 -9.49 2.06 12.96
CA VAL A 859 -10.39 1.10 12.29
C VAL A 859 -10.18 -0.27 12.93
N ASP A 860 -11.16 -0.69 13.70
CA ASP A 860 -11.11 -1.92 14.49
C ASP A 860 -12.25 -2.86 14.11
N LEU A 861 -12.12 -4.16 14.39
CA LEU A 861 -13.21 -5.11 14.15
C LEU A 861 -14.35 -4.83 15.13
N TYR A 862 -15.59 -4.79 14.67
CA TYR A 862 -16.78 -4.73 15.54
C TYR A 862 -17.36 -6.12 15.75
N SER A 863 -17.63 -6.83 14.65
CA SER A 863 -18.11 -8.21 14.68
C SER A 863 -17.69 -9.00 13.44
N THR A 864 -17.64 -10.32 13.58
CA THR A 864 -17.46 -11.26 12.48
C THR A 864 -18.50 -12.37 12.61
N THR A 865 -19.30 -12.57 11.58
CA THR A 865 -20.28 -13.66 11.50
C THR A 865 -19.81 -14.66 10.47
N GLU A 866 -19.53 -15.89 10.90
CA GLU A 866 -19.18 -17.01 10.03
C GLU A 866 -20.37 -17.97 9.91
N ARG A 867 -20.70 -18.35 8.68
CA ARG A 867 -21.71 -19.35 8.35
C ARG A 867 -21.13 -20.42 7.48
N ASN A 868 -21.27 -21.67 7.89
CA ASN A 868 -20.92 -22.83 7.10
C ASN A 868 -22.21 -23.58 6.70
N TYR A 869 -22.35 -23.86 5.40
CA TYR A 869 -23.53 -24.47 4.81
C TYR A 869 -23.25 -25.94 4.48
N PHE A 870 -24.02 -26.86 5.06
CA PHE A 870 -23.88 -28.31 4.86
C PHE A 870 -25.25 -28.95 4.62
N ASP A 871 -25.52 -29.44 3.41
CA ASP A 871 -26.74 -30.20 3.07
C ASP A 871 -28.05 -29.60 3.62
N GLY A 872 -28.23 -28.29 3.47
CA GLY A 872 -29.42 -27.56 3.92
C GLY A 872 -29.42 -27.16 5.40
N LYS A 873 -28.35 -27.43 6.14
CA LYS A 873 -28.11 -26.91 7.50
C LYS A 873 -27.11 -25.77 7.49
N VAL A 874 -27.31 -24.81 8.38
CA VAL A 874 -26.40 -23.67 8.58
C VAL A 874 -25.81 -23.75 9.98
N LEU A 875 -24.48 -23.78 10.06
CA LEU A 875 -23.75 -23.57 11.30
C LEU A 875 -23.27 -22.12 11.31
N GLU A 876 -23.95 -21.29 12.11
CA GLU A 876 -23.60 -19.89 12.29
C GLU A 876 -22.82 -19.69 13.59
N SER A 877 -21.85 -18.78 13.57
CA SER A 877 -21.28 -18.20 14.78
C SER A 877 -20.98 -16.72 14.59
N GLU A 878 -21.32 -15.89 15.56
CA GLU A 878 -21.03 -14.45 15.58
C GLU A 878 -20.03 -14.14 16.69
N THR A 879 -18.91 -13.49 16.37
CA THR A 879 -17.94 -12.98 17.33
C THR A 879 -18.00 -11.46 17.37
N LYS A 880 -18.22 -10.86 18.55
CA LYS A 880 -18.16 -9.41 18.80
C LYS A 880 -16.87 -9.03 19.52
N TYR A 881 -16.34 -7.87 19.20
CA TYR A 881 -15.06 -7.36 19.68
C TYR A 881 -15.28 -6.05 20.46
N PHE A 882 -14.60 -5.90 21.60
CA PHE A 882 -14.74 -4.76 22.49
C PHE A 882 -13.37 -4.20 22.88
N TYR A 883 -13.24 -2.87 22.95
CA TYR A 883 -11.98 -2.15 23.16
C TYR A 883 -12.04 -1.23 24.38
N ASP A 884 -10.88 -0.91 24.97
CA ASP A 884 -10.72 0.03 26.11
C ASP A 884 -9.92 1.27 25.64
N TYR A 885 -10.46 1.97 24.65
CA TYR A 885 -9.82 3.12 24.00
C TYR A 885 -9.32 4.21 24.97
N PRO A 886 -9.98 4.51 26.11
CA PRO A 886 -9.44 5.45 27.09
C PRO A 886 -8.04 5.08 27.60
N ARG A 887 -7.65 3.80 27.54
CA ARG A 887 -6.35 3.31 28.02
C ARG A 887 -5.41 2.86 26.90
N HIS A 888 -5.90 2.09 25.93
CA HIS A 888 -5.09 1.47 24.87
C HIS A 888 -5.97 1.02 23.68
N TYR A 889 -5.38 0.72 22.52
CA TYR A 889 -6.14 0.32 21.33
C TYR A 889 -6.40 -1.18 21.21
N GLN A 890 -5.83 -2.00 22.09
CA GLN A 890 -5.94 -3.46 21.99
C GLN A 890 -7.27 -3.98 22.52
N LEU A 891 -7.61 -5.16 22.00
CA LEU A 891 -8.85 -5.88 22.27
C LEU A 891 -9.04 -6.18 23.76
N LYS A 892 -10.03 -5.54 24.38
CA LYS A 892 -10.38 -5.73 25.78
C LYS A 892 -11.15 -7.03 26.01
N ARG A 893 -12.05 -7.39 25.10
CA ARG A 893 -12.89 -8.59 25.23
C ARG A 893 -13.40 -9.06 23.88
N THR A 894 -13.63 -10.37 23.75
CA THR A 894 -14.47 -10.97 22.69
C THR A 894 -15.66 -11.72 23.26
N GLU A 895 -16.76 -11.76 22.51
CA GLU A 895 -17.94 -12.58 22.81
C GLU A 895 -18.39 -13.30 21.54
N MET A 896 -18.30 -14.62 21.51
CA MET A 896 -18.67 -15.49 20.39
C MET A 896 -19.92 -16.29 20.73
N THR A 897 -20.97 -16.17 19.94
CA THR A 897 -22.20 -16.97 20.07
C THR A 897 -22.19 -18.05 18.99
N ASP A 898 -22.29 -19.32 19.36
CA ASP A 898 -22.35 -20.44 18.41
C ASP A 898 -23.79 -20.77 17.98
N SER A 899 -23.93 -21.71 17.04
CA SER A 899 -25.24 -22.10 16.47
C SER A 899 -26.21 -22.76 17.45
N ARG A 900 -25.75 -23.11 18.67
CA ARG A 900 -26.59 -23.63 19.76
C ARG A 900 -27.03 -22.52 20.71
N GLY A 901 -26.59 -21.28 20.48
CA GLY A 901 -26.79 -20.15 21.38
C GLY A 901 -25.82 -20.13 22.57
N ASP A 902 -24.79 -20.98 22.58
CA ASP A 902 -23.75 -20.93 23.61
C ASP A 902 -22.86 -19.71 23.38
N VAL A 903 -22.65 -18.89 24.43
CA VAL A 903 -21.80 -17.70 24.40
C VAL A 903 -20.44 -18.00 25.02
N TYR A 904 -19.39 -17.93 24.23
CA TYR A 904 -17.99 -18.01 24.64
C TYR A 904 -17.40 -16.61 24.74
N LYS A 905 -16.93 -16.23 25.92
CA LYS A 905 -16.40 -14.87 26.16
C LYS A 905 -14.95 -14.94 26.60
N THR A 906 -14.10 -14.06 26.08
CA THR A 906 -12.70 -13.92 26.51
C THR A 906 -12.43 -12.49 26.95
N GLU A 907 -11.99 -12.27 28.18
CA GLU A 907 -11.61 -10.95 28.72
C GLU A 907 -10.11 -10.83 28.90
N ASN A 908 -9.55 -9.75 28.37
CA ASN A 908 -8.12 -9.45 28.44
C ASN A 908 -7.80 -8.41 29.52
N GLY A 909 -6.76 -8.68 30.30
CA GLY A 909 -6.19 -7.79 31.30
C GLY A 909 -4.80 -7.33 30.88
N TYR A 910 -4.49 -6.05 31.11
CA TYR A 910 -3.23 -5.42 30.74
C TYR A 910 -2.49 -4.92 31.98
N ASN A 911 -1.16 -4.93 31.93
CA ASN A 911 -0.31 -4.51 33.04
C ASN A 911 0.13 -3.05 32.85
N SER A 912 -0.09 -2.20 33.85
CA SER A 912 0.25 -0.77 33.77
C SER A 912 1.73 -0.49 33.61
N SER A 913 2.62 -1.28 34.23
CA SER A 913 4.06 -1.14 34.09
C SER A 913 4.55 -1.52 32.68
N LEU A 914 3.93 -2.53 32.05
CA LEU A 914 4.21 -2.88 30.65
C LEU A 914 3.69 -1.81 29.69
N MET A 915 2.47 -1.32 29.90
CA MET A 915 1.90 -0.23 29.09
C MET A 915 2.74 1.04 29.18
N ALA A 916 3.33 1.36 30.35
CA ALA A 916 4.27 2.48 30.49
C ALA A 916 5.55 2.32 29.67
N GLN A 917 5.90 1.08 29.28
CA GLN A 917 6.99 0.75 28.34
C GLN A 917 6.49 0.55 26.89
N ASN A 918 5.24 0.93 26.59
CA ASN A 918 4.57 0.73 25.31
C ASN A 918 4.43 -0.76 24.89
N ARG A 919 4.40 -1.68 25.87
CA ARG A 919 4.25 -3.14 25.66
C ARG A 919 2.79 -3.53 25.88
N MET A 920 2.00 -3.46 24.82
CA MET A 920 0.54 -3.55 24.86
C MET A 920 0.01 -4.99 24.69
N GLN A 921 0.67 -5.97 25.31
CA GLN A 921 0.22 -7.36 25.28
C GLN A 921 -0.73 -7.68 26.46
N PRO A 922 -1.74 -8.54 26.27
CA PRO A 922 -2.55 -9.03 27.38
C PRO A 922 -1.69 -9.88 28.32
N VAL A 923 -1.74 -9.57 29.61
CA VAL A 923 -1.10 -10.36 30.68
C VAL A 923 -2.08 -11.31 31.35
N THR A 924 -3.39 -11.09 31.19
CA THR A 924 -4.44 -11.99 31.68
C THR A 924 -5.42 -12.25 30.55
N SER A 925 -5.85 -13.48 30.38
CA SER A 925 -6.96 -13.85 29.51
C SER A 925 -7.91 -14.76 30.29
N THR A 926 -9.14 -14.32 30.51
CA THR A 926 -10.17 -15.10 31.22
C THR A 926 -11.24 -15.55 30.25
N SER A 927 -11.48 -16.86 30.16
CA SER A 927 -12.49 -17.44 29.28
C SER A 927 -13.75 -17.86 30.05
N TYR A 928 -14.90 -17.72 29.42
CA TYR A 928 -16.23 -18.07 29.95
C TYR A 928 -17.07 -18.80 28.90
N LYS A 929 -18.00 -19.63 29.34
CA LYS A 929 -19.10 -20.22 28.56
C LYS A 929 -20.42 -19.95 29.27
N ASN A 930 -21.37 -19.29 28.62
CA ASN A 930 -22.69 -18.94 29.17
C ASN A 930 -22.58 -18.27 30.55
N GLY A 931 -21.65 -17.32 30.68
CA GLY A 931 -21.34 -16.63 31.95
C GLY A 931 -20.57 -17.47 32.98
N THR A 932 -20.44 -18.77 32.78
CA THR A 932 -19.64 -19.65 33.64
C THR A 932 -18.18 -19.56 33.24
N LYS A 933 -17.31 -19.20 34.17
CA LYS A 933 -15.86 -19.12 33.94
C LYS A 933 -15.31 -20.50 33.57
N LEU A 934 -14.62 -20.60 32.43
CA LEU A 934 -13.92 -21.81 31.97
C LEU A 934 -12.49 -21.86 32.50
N GLY A 935 -11.82 -20.71 32.54
CA GLY A 935 -10.46 -20.64 33.06
C GLY A 935 -9.83 -19.26 32.93
N VAL A 936 -8.63 -19.13 33.48
CA VAL A 936 -7.77 -17.95 33.33
C VAL A 936 -6.39 -18.40 32.92
N GLN A 937 -5.76 -17.66 32.03
CA GLN A 937 -4.31 -17.63 31.85
C GLN A 937 -3.81 -16.28 32.35
N HIS A 938 -2.79 -16.28 33.20
CA HIS A 938 -2.17 -15.06 33.73
C HIS A 938 -0.65 -15.16 33.64
N SER A 939 0.01 -14.09 33.23
CA SER A 939 1.46 -13.96 33.21
C SER A 939 1.87 -12.86 34.19
N GLU A 940 2.54 -13.24 35.27
CA GLU A 940 3.21 -12.30 36.17
C GLU A 940 4.52 -11.83 35.53
N TYR A 941 4.87 -10.57 35.77
CA TYR A 941 6.12 -9.97 35.32
C TYR A 941 6.88 -9.41 36.52
N GLY A 942 8.18 -9.71 36.57
CA GLY A 942 9.11 -9.22 37.57
C GLY A 942 10.32 -8.53 36.92
N PRO A 943 11.03 -7.64 37.64
CA PRO A 943 12.24 -7.02 37.14
C PRO A 943 13.43 -7.98 37.27
N PHE A 944 14.07 -8.29 36.15
CA PHE A 944 15.31 -9.04 36.07
C PHE A 944 16.36 -8.16 35.40
N ASN A 945 17.41 -7.78 36.13
CA ASN A 945 18.46 -6.85 35.67
C ASN A 945 17.90 -5.53 35.05
N GLY A 946 16.81 -5.01 35.62
CA GLY A 946 16.16 -3.77 35.15
C GLY A 946 15.13 -3.96 34.02
N VAL A 947 15.01 -5.15 33.44
CA VAL A 947 14.03 -5.46 32.39
C VAL A 947 12.84 -6.21 32.98
N LEU A 948 11.61 -5.83 32.63
CA LEU A 948 10.40 -6.57 33.03
C LEU A 948 10.23 -7.81 32.16
N LEU A 949 10.41 -8.99 32.75
CA LEU A 949 10.28 -10.28 32.08
C LEU A 949 9.23 -11.14 32.80
N PRO A 950 8.63 -12.13 32.11
CA PRO A 950 7.74 -13.08 32.76
C PRO A 950 8.41 -13.71 33.98
N SER A 951 7.72 -13.80 35.11
CA SER A 951 8.21 -14.51 36.30
C SER A 951 7.41 -15.79 36.54
N VAL A 952 6.11 -15.76 36.28
CA VAL A 952 5.20 -16.91 36.44
C VAL A 952 4.15 -16.88 35.35
N ILE A 953 3.87 -18.04 34.76
CA ILE A 953 2.68 -18.25 33.93
C ILE A 953 1.74 -19.16 34.72
N GLN A 954 0.55 -18.65 35.00
CA GLN A 954 -0.47 -19.30 35.81
C GLN A 954 -1.67 -19.66 34.94
N THR A 955 -2.29 -20.79 35.27
CA THR A 955 -3.60 -21.14 34.73
C THR A 955 -4.55 -21.54 35.84
N SER A 956 -5.84 -21.35 35.60
CA SER A 956 -6.90 -21.92 36.45
C SER A 956 -8.00 -22.48 35.56
N LYS A 957 -8.68 -23.52 36.04
CA LYS A 957 -9.88 -24.07 35.42
C LYS A 957 -11.10 -23.74 36.28
N GLY A 958 -12.20 -23.37 35.64
CA GLY A 958 -13.45 -23.04 36.31
C GLY A 958 -13.35 -21.81 37.22
N ASN A 959 -14.09 -21.86 38.33
CA ASN A 959 -14.11 -20.84 39.38
C ASN A 959 -12.98 -21.00 40.42
N GLN A 960 -12.01 -21.88 40.18
CA GLN A 960 -10.84 -21.94 41.05
C GLN A 960 -10.09 -20.61 40.99
N ALA A 961 -9.49 -20.21 42.12
CA ALA A 961 -8.58 -19.06 42.14
C ALA A 961 -7.41 -19.29 41.15
N LEU A 962 -6.60 -18.28 40.86
CA LEU A 962 -5.35 -18.48 40.11
C LEU A 962 -4.42 -19.35 40.97
N VAL A 963 -4.45 -20.68 40.81
CA VAL A 963 -3.74 -21.59 41.73
C VAL A 963 -2.70 -22.48 41.06
N GLU A 964 -2.73 -22.70 39.73
CA GLU A 964 -1.77 -23.58 39.07
C GLU A 964 -0.74 -22.77 38.28
N ASP A 965 0.40 -22.51 38.90
CA ASP A 965 1.61 -22.12 38.17
C ASP A 965 1.93 -23.25 37.16
N ARG A 966 2.13 -22.89 35.89
CA ARG A 966 2.45 -23.82 34.80
C ARG A 966 3.93 -23.75 34.44
N ALA A 967 4.47 -22.54 34.45
CA ALA A 967 5.87 -22.28 34.25
C ALA A 967 6.31 -21.18 35.22
N ILE A 968 7.44 -21.41 35.88
CA ILE A 968 8.07 -20.45 36.78
C ILE A 968 9.44 -20.12 36.18
N PHE A 969 9.71 -18.84 36.01
CA PHE A 969 10.98 -18.31 35.53
C PHE A 969 11.74 -17.74 36.73
N HIS A 970 12.70 -18.54 37.20
CA HIS A 970 13.46 -18.26 38.42
C HIS A 970 14.61 -17.30 38.20
N ASP A 971 15.23 -17.34 37.03
CA ASP A 971 16.34 -16.47 36.67
C ASP A 971 16.47 -16.29 35.15
N TYR A 972 17.11 -15.19 34.76
CA TYR A 972 17.36 -14.82 33.37
C TYR A 972 18.82 -14.42 33.16
N ASP A 973 19.36 -14.75 31.99
CA ASP A 973 20.63 -14.25 31.48
C ASP A 973 20.38 -13.33 30.27
N TYR A 974 20.40 -12.01 30.46
CA TYR A 974 20.16 -11.01 29.41
C TYR A 974 18.89 -11.32 28.57
N GLY A 975 17.76 -11.51 29.26
CA GLY A 975 16.48 -11.83 28.62
C GLY A 975 16.29 -13.30 28.22
N ASN A 976 17.32 -14.14 28.27
CA ASN A 976 17.18 -15.58 28.09
C ASN A 976 16.77 -16.27 29.40
N PRO A 977 15.76 -17.16 29.41
CA PRO A 977 15.47 -17.99 30.59
C PRO A 977 16.70 -18.82 30.99
N LYS A 978 17.20 -18.62 32.20
CA LYS A 978 18.38 -19.32 32.72
C LYS A 978 17.98 -20.42 33.69
N VAL A 979 17.02 -20.14 34.57
CA VAL A 979 16.45 -21.16 35.47
C VAL A 979 14.94 -21.13 35.35
N VAL A 980 14.36 -22.27 35.03
CA VAL A 980 12.91 -22.42 34.86
C VAL A 980 12.43 -23.72 35.48
N SER A 981 11.18 -23.78 35.89
CA SER A 981 10.55 -25.04 36.32
C SER A 981 9.08 -25.07 35.98
N LYS A 982 8.49 -26.26 35.96
CA LYS A 982 7.06 -26.42 36.23
C LYS A 982 6.85 -26.26 37.74
N LYS A 983 5.64 -25.92 38.20
CA LYS A 983 5.34 -25.70 39.62
C LYS A 983 5.85 -26.82 40.54
N ASP A 984 5.54 -28.05 40.17
CA ASP A 984 5.93 -29.26 40.92
C ASP A 984 7.02 -30.07 40.17
N GLY A 985 7.65 -29.46 39.16
CA GLY A 985 8.73 -30.07 38.40
C GLY A 985 10.10 -29.72 38.95
N SER A 986 11.10 -30.52 38.63
CA SER A 986 12.50 -30.16 38.89
C SER A 986 12.85 -28.85 38.18
N MET A 987 13.66 -28.01 38.84
CA MET A 987 14.25 -26.85 38.17
C MET A 987 15.22 -27.31 37.08
N ILE A 988 15.20 -26.54 35.98
CA ILE A 988 16.01 -26.72 34.80
C ILE A 988 16.94 -25.52 34.70
N TYR A 989 18.24 -25.77 34.69
CA TYR A 989 19.26 -24.75 34.46
C TYR A 989 19.74 -24.82 33.00
N TYR A 990 19.61 -23.71 32.28
CA TYR A 990 20.10 -23.56 30.92
C TYR A 990 21.45 -22.84 30.91
N VAL A 991 22.41 -23.43 30.20
CA VAL A 991 23.67 -22.78 29.84
C VAL A 991 23.51 -22.22 28.44
N TRP A 992 23.69 -20.90 28.30
CA TRP A 992 23.63 -20.22 27.01
C TRP A 992 25.05 -19.97 26.48
N GLY A 993 25.30 -20.42 25.25
CA GLY A 993 26.55 -20.25 24.51
C GLY A 993 26.34 -19.49 23.21
N TYR A 994 27.32 -19.52 22.31
CA TYR A 994 27.29 -18.79 21.03
C TYR A 994 26.90 -17.30 21.23
N ASN A 995 27.62 -16.61 22.11
CA ASN A 995 27.35 -15.24 22.54
C ASN A 995 25.94 -15.03 23.10
N LYS A 996 25.44 -16.04 23.84
CA LYS A 996 24.11 -16.08 24.49
C LYS A 996 22.93 -16.15 23.50
N THR A 997 23.18 -16.56 22.26
CA THR A 997 22.12 -16.69 21.25
C THR A 997 21.49 -18.08 21.23
N GLN A 998 22.18 -19.12 21.76
CA GLN A 998 21.71 -20.51 21.73
C GLN A 998 21.94 -21.23 23.08
N PRO A 999 21.03 -22.13 23.49
CA PRO A 999 21.26 -22.98 24.67
C PRO A 999 22.21 -24.13 24.32
N ILE A 1000 23.34 -24.25 25.02
CA ILE A 1000 24.35 -25.31 24.80
C ILE A 1000 24.23 -26.46 25.80
N ALA A 1001 23.56 -26.25 26.93
CA ALA A 1001 23.23 -27.31 27.88
C ALA A 1001 21.90 -27.04 28.60
N LYS A 1002 21.17 -28.11 28.88
CA LYS A 1002 19.98 -28.19 29.74
C LYS A 1002 20.31 -29.14 30.87
N ILE A 1003 20.33 -28.66 32.11
CA ILE A 1003 20.68 -29.44 33.29
C ILE A 1003 19.44 -29.58 34.18
N GLU A 1004 19.00 -30.81 34.41
CA GLU A 1004 17.82 -31.16 35.20
C GLU A 1004 18.23 -31.99 36.42
N GLY A 1005 17.54 -31.81 37.55
CA GLY A 1005 17.84 -32.54 38.79
C GLY A 1005 18.93 -31.90 39.66
N LEU A 1006 19.24 -30.63 39.46
CA LEU A 1006 20.10 -29.85 40.36
C LEU A 1006 19.38 -29.53 41.67
N GLN A 1007 20.11 -29.59 42.79
CA GLN A 1007 19.65 -29.05 44.06
C GLN A 1007 19.72 -27.52 44.02
N MET A 1008 18.57 -26.88 43.90
CA MET A 1008 18.42 -25.43 43.81
C MET A 1008 17.39 -24.96 44.82
N THR A 1009 17.65 -23.82 45.45
CA THR A 1009 16.67 -23.18 46.34
C THR A 1009 16.14 -21.92 45.66
N SER A 1010 14.82 -21.83 45.49
CA SER A 1010 14.15 -20.62 45.01
C SER A 1010 13.30 -20.01 46.12
N VAL A 1011 13.42 -18.69 46.31
CA VAL A 1011 12.59 -17.92 47.24
C VAL A 1011 11.82 -16.87 46.45
N TYR A 1012 10.50 -16.91 46.50
CA TYR A 1012 9.67 -15.86 45.89
C TYR A 1012 9.84 -14.55 46.68
N GLN A 1013 10.02 -13.44 45.97
CA GLN A 1013 10.11 -12.08 46.50
C GLN A 1013 8.79 -11.35 46.16
N PRO A 1014 7.80 -11.30 47.07
CA PRO A 1014 6.47 -10.76 46.75
C PRO A 1014 6.49 -9.29 46.38
N ASP A 1015 7.38 -8.51 46.99
CA ASP A 1015 7.60 -7.09 46.71
C ASP A 1015 8.08 -6.83 45.27
N LYS A 1016 8.83 -7.78 44.72
CA LYS A 1016 9.41 -7.71 43.36
C LYS A 1016 8.68 -8.59 42.35
N LYS A 1017 7.71 -9.40 42.77
CA LYS A 1017 6.99 -10.37 41.94
C LYS A 1017 7.91 -11.26 41.09
N ARG A 1018 9.00 -11.74 41.71
CA ARG A 1018 9.99 -12.58 41.06
C ARG A 1018 10.55 -13.59 42.04
N TYR A 1019 11.14 -14.66 41.52
CA TYR A 1019 11.91 -15.60 42.33
C TYR A 1019 13.38 -15.15 42.39
N TYR A 1020 14.01 -15.37 43.54
CA TYR A 1020 15.46 -15.38 43.68
C TYR A 1020 15.90 -16.83 43.83
N VAL A 1021 16.76 -17.30 42.92
CA VAL A 1021 17.31 -18.64 42.99
C VAL A 1021 18.76 -18.59 43.45
N SER A 1022 19.11 -19.50 44.35
CA SER A 1022 20.48 -19.76 44.77
C SER A 1022 20.82 -21.21 44.47
N TYR A 1023 22.01 -21.41 43.92
CA TYR A 1023 22.63 -22.71 43.68
C TYR A 1023 24.12 -22.56 43.96
N ASN A 1024 24.75 -23.61 44.49
CA ASN A 1024 26.16 -23.59 44.86
C ASN A 1024 26.92 -24.60 43.99
N PHE A 1025 27.43 -24.13 42.85
CA PHE A 1025 28.28 -24.95 42.00
C PHE A 1025 29.68 -25.05 42.60
N THR A 1026 30.26 -26.25 42.56
CA THR A 1026 31.67 -26.41 42.95
C THR A 1026 32.57 -25.61 42.00
N PRO A 1027 33.82 -25.27 42.40
CA PRO A 1027 34.77 -24.63 41.50
C PRO A 1027 34.92 -25.38 40.16
N GLU A 1028 34.91 -26.71 40.18
CA GLU A 1028 35.01 -27.56 39.00
C GLU A 1028 33.79 -27.42 38.08
N GLN A 1029 32.58 -27.40 38.65
CA GLN A 1029 31.33 -27.21 37.91
C GLN A 1029 31.26 -25.83 37.25
N ASN A 1030 31.63 -24.78 37.99
CA ASN A 1030 31.72 -23.42 37.45
C ASN A 1030 32.73 -23.34 36.30
N GLN A 1031 33.91 -23.94 36.48
CA GLN A 1031 34.94 -23.95 35.45
C GLN A 1031 34.47 -24.71 34.20
N ALA A 1032 33.78 -25.84 34.35
CA ALA A 1032 33.24 -26.60 33.23
C ALA A 1032 32.19 -25.80 32.43
N ILE A 1033 31.30 -25.07 33.10
CA ILE A 1033 30.34 -24.15 32.45
C ILE A 1033 31.09 -23.06 31.67
N VAL A 1034 32.04 -22.38 32.31
CA VAL A 1034 32.80 -21.29 31.66
C VAL A 1034 33.58 -21.80 30.45
N ASN A 1035 34.23 -22.96 30.56
CA ASN A 1035 34.97 -23.56 29.46
C ASN A 1035 34.05 -23.93 28.29
N ALA A 1036 32.88 -24.51 28.55
CA ALA A 1036 31.90 -24.83 27.51
C ALA A 1036 31.37 -23.56 26.81
N ILE A 1037 31.05 -22.50 27.58
CA ILE A 1037 30.63 -21.22 27.02
C ILE A 1037 31.73 -20.63 26.13
N ASN A 1038 32.96 -20.55 26.63
CA ASN A 1038 34.09 -20.00 25.88
C ASN A 1038 34.38 -20.82 24.61
N ALA A 1039 34.31 -22.15 24.69
CA ALA A 1039 34.47 -23.01 23.52
C ALA A 1039 33.36 -22.76 22.49
N SER A 1040 32.10 -22.63 22.94
CA SER A 1040 30.97 -22.37 22.04
C SER A 1040 31.03 -21.01 21.36
N ASN A 1041 31.51 -19.98 22.06
CA ASN A 1041 31.69 -18.64 21.49
C ASN A 1041 32.81 -18.59 20.45
N ASN A 1042 33.74 -19.54 20.50
CA ASN A 1042 34.85 -19.66 19.55
C ASN A 1042 34.61 -20.75 18.50
N ASP A 1043 33.47 -21.42 18.51
CA ASP A 1043 33.12 -22.48 17.58
C ASP A 1043 32.91 -21.89 16.17
N THR A 1044 33.83 -22.20 15.27
CA THR A 1044 33.88 -21.65 13.89
C THR A 1044 34.05 -22.72 12.82
N ASN A 1045 34.31 -23.96 13.22
CA ASN A 1045 34.56 -25.10 12.34
C ASN A 1045 34.52 -26.40 13.15
N GLU A 1046 34.46 -27.52 12.43
CA GLU A 1046 34.36 -28.86 13.00
C GLU A 1046 35.43 -29.18 14.07
N ALA A 1047 36.68 -28.75 13.89
CA ALA A 1047 37.74 -29.00 14.88
C ALA A 1047 37.47 -28.28 16.22
N LYS A 1048 36.96 -27.05 16.16
CA LYS A 1048 36.57 -26.30 17.35
C LYS A 1048 35.24 -26.78 17.92
N GLU A 1049 34.33 -27.25 17.09
CA GLU A 1049 33.10 -27.91 17.55
C GLU A 1049 33.44 -29.20 18.30
N ASN A 1050 34.40 -30.00 17.82
CA ASN A 1050 34.90 -31.18 18.54
C ASN A 1050 35.56 -30.81 19.87
N THR A 1051 36.24 -29.66 19.92
CA THR A 1051 36.74 -29.08 21.17
C THR A 1051 35.60 -28.71 22.12
N LEU A 1052 34.54 -28.05 21.61
CA LEU A 1052 33.33 -27.75 22.37
C LEU A 1052 32.66 -29.02 22.90
N ARG A 1053 32.50 -30.06 22.07
CA ARG A 1053 31.93 -31.35 22.47
C ARG A 1053 32.72 -31.97 23.61
N SER A 1054 34.06 -31.88 23.58
CA SER A 1054 34.91 -32.34 24.68
C SER A 1054 34.63 -31.58 25.99
N TYR A 1055 34.46 -30.26 25.92
CA TYR A 1055 34.09 -29.45 27.09
C TYR A 1055 32.65 -29.69 27.54
N LEU A 1056 31.71 -29.98 26.63
CA LEU A 1056 30.35 -30.37 26.96
C LEU A 1056 30.33 -31.73 27.67
N THR A 1057 31.15 -32.69 27.25
CA THR A 1057 31.34 -33.96 27.97
C THR A 1057 31.94 -33.73 29.37
N ALA A 1058 32.94 -32.85 29.50
CA ALA A 1058 33.49 -32.48 30.80
C ALA A 1058 32.42 -31.82 31.71
N LEU A 1059 31.57 -30.96 31.14
CA LEU A 1059 30.42 -30.37 31.84
C LEU A 1059 29.45 -31.46 32.30
N ARG A 1060 29.07 -32.40 31.44
CA ARG A 1060 28.22 -33.53 31.82
C ARG A 1060 28.81 -34.32 32.98
N ASN A 1061 30.11 -34.61 32.93
CA ASN A 1061 30.81 -35.34 34.00
C ASN A 1061 30.85 -34.55 35.32
N ALA A 1062 31.04 -33.23 35.27
CA ALA A 1062 30.99 -32.36 36.45
C ALA A 1062 29.59 -32.31 37.09
N PHE A 1063 28.55 -32.65 36.32
CA PHE A 1063 27.15 -32.73 36.74
C PHE A 1063 26.60 -34.17 36.69
N ALA A 1064 27.43 -35.19 36.97
CA ALA A 1064 27.07 -36.61 36.86
C ALA A 1064 25.84 -37.05 37.70
N ALA A 1065 25.47 -36.28 38.74
CA ALA A 1065 24.28 -36.52 39.55
C ALA A 1065 23.00 -35.91 38.94
N SER A 1066 23.09 -35.26 37.79
CA SER A 1066 22.00 -34.54 37.11
C SER A 1066 21.80 -35.07 35.69
N GLN A 1067 20.60 -34.89 35.15
CA GLN A 1067 20.31 -35.19 33.76
C GLN A 1067 20.74 -34.01 32.89
N VAL A 1068 21.81 -34.20 32.13
CA VAL A 1068 22.35 -33.15 31.26
C VAL A 1068 22.03 -33.49 29.81
N THR A 1069 21.40 -32.56 29.08
CA THR A 1069 21.31 -32.60 27.62
C THR A 1069 22.19 -31.50 27.06
N THR A 1070 23.02 -31.79 26.06
CA THR A 1070 23.93 -30.79 25.47
C THR A 1070 23.67 -30.63 23.98
N PHE A 1071 23.93 -29.43 23.47
CA PHE A 1071 23.61 -29.03 22.09
C PHE A 1071 24.81 -28.31 21.47
N THR A 1072 25.08 -28.61 20.20
CA THR A 1072 25.99 -27.82 19.35
C THR A 1072 25.25 -27.31 18.13
N TYR A 1073 25.73 -26.21 17.54
CA TYR A 1073 25.05 -25.51 16.45
C TYR A 1073 26.05 -24.97 15.43
N ASP A 1074 25.58 -24.88 14.19
CA ASP A 1074 26.06 -23.92 13.23
C ASP A 1074 25.13 -22.68 13.29
N PRO A 1075 25.59 -21.52 13.81
CA PRO A 1075 24.77 -20.32 13.90
C PRO A 1075 24.15 -19.93 12.54
N LEU A 1076 22.86 -19.54 12.54
CA LEU A 1076 22.03 -19.26 11.36
C LEU A 1076 21.73 -20.44 10.43
N VAL A 1077 22.24 -21.64 10.72
CA VAL A 1077 21.96 -22.88 9.97
C VAL A 1077 21.05 -23.80 10.78
N GLY A 1078 21.52 -24.25 11.95
CA GLY A 1078 20.76 -25.13 12.81
C GLY A 1078 21.60 -25.90 13.82
N VAL A 1079 20.96 -26.82 14.53
CA VAL A 1079 21.60 -27.74 15.48
C VAL A 1079 22.49 -28.71 14.71
N THR A 1080 23.70 -28.97 15.17
CA THR A 1080 24.64 -29.96 14.60
C THR A 1080 24.75 -31.21 15.47
N SER A 1081 24.48 -31.10 16.77
CA SER A 1081 24.22 -32.29 17.60
C SER A 1081 23.36 -32.05 18.82
N ILE A 1082 22.75 -33.14 19.27
CA ILE A 1082 22.03 -33.24 20.55
C ILE A 1082 22.54 -34.48 21.28
N THR A 1083 23.13 -34.31 22.46
CA THR A 1083 23.50 -35.43 23.34
C THR A 1083 22.46 -35.53 24.45
N ASP A 1084 21.72 -36.63 24.50
CA ASP A 1084 20.67 -36.87 25.49
C ASP A 1084 21.24 -37.14 26.90
N PRO A 1085 20.41 -37.23 27.96
CA PRO A 1085 20.90 -37.55 29.31
C PRO A 1085 21.59 -38.90 29.48
N ARG A 1086 21.35 -39.86 28.58
CA ARG A 1086 22.01 -41.19 28.60
C ARG A 1086 23.40 -41.14 27.96
N GLY A 1087 23.72 -40.08 27.23
CA GLY A 1087 24.98 -39.90 26.54
C GLY A 1087 24.91 -40.26 25.06
N GLU A 1088 23.73 -40.62 24.55
CA GLU A 1088 23.53 -40.91 23.13
C GLU A 1088 23.52 -39.61 22.33
N VAL A 1089 24.23 -39.59 21.21
CA VAL A 1089 24.39 -38.40 20.37
C VAL A 1089 23.62 -38.57 19.08
N MET A 1090 22.80 -37.56 18.78
CA MET A 1090 22.20 -37.37 17.47
C MET A 1090 22.99 -36.31 16.72
N TYR A 1091 23.45 -36.62 15.51
CA TYR A 1091 24.13 -35.68 14.63
C TYR A 1091 23.21 -35.22 13.51
N TYR A 1092 23.32 -33.94 13.16
CA TYR A 1092 22.55 -33.30 12.11
C TYR A 1092 23.52 -32.69 11.09
N GLU A 1093 23.49 -33.21 9.87
CA GLU A 1093 24.35 -32.75 8.78
C GLU A 1093 23.51 -31.93 7.79
N TYR A 1094 24.07 -30.82 7.32
CA TYR A 1094 23.44 -29.92 6.35
C TYR A 1094 24.17 -29.99 5.01
N ASP A 1095 23.44 -29.73 3.92
CA ASP A 1095 24.05 -29.56 2.61
C ASP A 1095 24.67 -28.15 2.43
N GLU A 1096 25.28 -27.92 1.27
CA GLU A 1096 25.98 -26.66 0.93
C GLU A 1096 25.05 -25.43 0.91
N PHE A 1097 23.73 -25.63 0.88
CA PHE A 1097 22.70 -24.59 0.96
C PHE A 1097 22.10 -24.46 2.36
N ASN A 1098 22.74 -25.07 3.37
CA ASN A 1098 22.34 -25.05 4.78
C ASN A 1098 20.98 -25.70 5.05
N ARG A 1099 20.62 -26.72 4.27
CA ARG A 1099 19.38 -27.50 4.47
C ARG A 1099 19.72 -28.84 5.09
N LEU A 1100 18.88 -29.33 6.01
CA LEU A 1100 19.14 -30.60 6.70
C LEU A 1100 19.21 -31.75 5.69
N LYS A 1101 20.31 -32.49 5.69
CA LYS A 1101 20.61 -33.57 4.75
C LYS A 1101 20.55 -34.94 5.42
N PHE A 1102 21.20 -35.10 6.58
CA PHE A 1102 21.20 -36.35 7.33
C PHE A 1102 20.92 -36.13 8.82
N VAL A 1103 20.25 -37.11 9.41
CA VAL A 1103 20.19 -37.30 10.86
C VAL A 1103 20.85 -38.64 11.18
N LYS A 1104 21.89 -38.65 12.01
CA LYS A 1104 22.69 -39.84 12.33
C LYS A 1104 22.70 -40.13 13.84
N ASN A 1105 22.90 -41.40 14.21
CA ASN A 1105 23.13 -41.83 15.60
C ASN A 1105 24.61 -41.69 16.01
N THR A 1106 24.94 -42.18 17.22
CA THR A 1106 26.28 -42.16 17.80
C THR A 1106 27.30 -42.92 16.95
N GLU A 1107 26.88 -43.98 16.27
CA GLU A 1107 27.68 -44.81 15.36
C GLU A 1107 27.81 -44.25 13.92
N GLU A 1108 27.32 -43.03 13.69
CA GLU A 1108 27.23 -42.36 12.37
C GLU A 1108 26.32 -43.07 11.34
N GLU A 1109 25.46 -43.99 11.78
CA GLU A 1109 24.45 -44.62 10.94
C GLU A 1109 23.33 -43.61 10.63
N ILE A 1110 22.91 -43.55 9.36
CA ILE A 1110 21.86 -42.65 8.90
C ILE A 1110 20.51 -43.15 9.41
N LEU A 1111 19.88 -42.38 10.29
CA LEU A 1111 18.51 -42.61 10.75
C LEU A 1111 17.48 -41.97 9.83
N LYS A 1112 17.81 -40.83 9.22
CA LYS A 1112 16.96 -40.13 8.26
C LYS A 1112 17.82 -39.42 7.20
N GLU A 1113 17.43 -39.57 5.95
CA GLU A 1113 18.01 -38.86 4.80
C GLU A 1113 16.97 -37.91 4.19
N HIS A 1114 17.44 -36.73 3.78
CA HIS A 1114 16.66 -35.70 3.13
C HIS A 1114 17.29 -35.36 1.78
N THR A 1115 16.52 -35.57 0.71
CA THR A 1115 16.93 -35.25 -0.66
C THR A 1115 16.11 -34.07 -1.19
N TYR A 1116 16.81 -33.09 -1.79
CA TYR A 1116 16.20 -31.90 -2.37
C TYR A 1116 16.42 -31.89 -3.88
N ASN A 1117 15.39 -32.22 -4.63
CA ASN A 1117 15.47 -32.30 -6.08
C ASN A 1117 15.17 -30.93 -6.72
N TYR A 1118 16.20 -30.29 -7.28
CA TYR A 1118 16.07 -29.13 -8.15
C TYR A 1118 16.24 -29.57 -9.59
N LYS A 1119 15.56 -28.91 -10.52
CA LYS A 1119 15.70 -29.22 -11.94
C LYS A 1119 17.01 -28.59 -12.44
N ASN A 1120 17.95 -29.45 -12.84
CA ASN A 1120 19.20 -29.05 -13.49
C ASN A 1120 18.97 -28.53 -14.92
#